data_AF-A0AAW6D5J7-F1
#
_entry.id   AF-A0AAW6D5J7-F1
#
_cell.length_a   1.000
_cell.length_b   1.000
_cell.length_c   1.000
_cell.angle_alpha   90.00
_cell.angle_beta   90.00
_cell.angle_gamma   90.00
#
_symmetry.space_group_name_H-M   'P 1'
#
loop_
_entity.id
_entity.type
_entity.pdbx_description
1 polymer ?
#
loop_
_entity_poly.entity_id
_entity_poly.type
_entity_poly.pdbx_seq_one_letter_code
_entity_poly.pdbx_strand_id
1 'polypeptide(L)'
;MKNLFKRIIAAITAATLAAGSVPLNMTASAQLAPVKVNGHGMLSSVSEKYIGYIDSGEGNEVGAAPSMLDMSYLGESYAQLTQTANKKFPSSYDLRDYGRVSPVENQSPYGTCWSFASLGTIESQLITQFTDISFSKKHLVWNAYENDYMREFFNGVRSKEDFDNPYDMGGFESLATATLAEWNGPVYSYRLPYDKDDTDEHLTGESDFHLTDVYFATANTYITDGYDNILEKEVSENIIKELVSEYGASTISFCSDDAYYNKEYYTSFCYDENKVSDHAVSVVGWDDDFSREKFGTSDDTRPKKDGAWLIKNSWGADWGDDGYFWLSYEDPTIGSVATYIVDSKDNYSNYYGVGKMWSLNASADTFYKDEDAKKYGYMSNIFTAKGDEQLEAVSFYTTDVNTQYEITVYTGTDKENPVSGSIASSGLTGTEKYPGYHTVELDKAVALKSGENFSIVVKLTNPQYEYPLPIETYFNGFYNSSPKYSDDGRVSMYSENGKDWNDVSELSYVTGGYTLCTTGFCLSAFTNPLPESRIASENVRFSIIEGPVALGSKLELSGADEIWYSIDGGAAIRYTKPIILEKACTVSAWNKTDGSSGNIVSRTYTKAKSALTEYAISYGDKKIFVTPDDYANENVIALPVGESGISIRPRGCDEITVDGKRVMSDEWSEEITLAPGESRDIVIKSSASGKDASEYTVKVTKRYIGYDKDKETIQYDESRFTVKDKDGNILADGDPVADFTKQEISVYDMNGELLATETTPKRYTIIPAVKTLAYSKEATLYTFSKNFVYSYSSDMSDAVALDEETIPLTPGKNIYLQRIADLNGFASEVLCIEVPERPAAPENVKAKPGPDYIGIDGNGVYEYRIKGQDKWVSDSDYIMGLDSDTEYTVEVRKKATDSEFTSDIATVTVRTVKGVIVPVYFTYYATVVLSDEKEFTTLGENVIEYDEKDLAKFGYVFTRASKATVNITEENGKYVSDKSYVIFDVTPAVDNSDKTTRVVYCDAFTGDVVDEGIVTYAYHTIFNIDNLDCPEGYDHYQYELKSRNDAITKLVYIDGKWYPADSEIVLLVEKLPVIKVKIVDENSNIVYEYNEYAPYGEHEAEADIPEGYTAVSDENFAVSVTRDENGRLISDISEFVVTVKNDSEKPEEPDKPEKPEEPAKPEEPAKPEEPAKPEQPAKPENPAKPEQPVEPDKPTNPNTSGDIPFAVAAAPVVAVAVMISTVTARKRKK
;
A
#
# COMPACT_ATOMS: atom_id res chain seq x y z
N MET A 1 -6.85 -33.72 -59.06
CA MET A 1 -6.72 -35.03 -59.72
C MET A 1 -6.39 -36.05 -58.61
N LYS A 2 -7.27 -37.03 -58.32
CA LYS A 2 -7.25 -37.94 -57.13
C LYS A 2 -7.39 -37.22 -55.76
N ASN A 3 -8.04 -37.76 -54.71
CA ASN A 3 -9.17 -38.67 -54.49
C ASN A 3 -9.56 -38.38 -53.02
N LEU A 4 -10.80 -38.14 -52.57
CA LEU A 4 -12.07 -38.80 -52.83
C LEU A 4 -12.07 -40.31 -52.48
N PHE A 5 -11.99 -40.65 -51.20
CA PHE A 5 -12.50 -41.91 -50.63
C PHE A 5 -12.68 -41.78 -49.11
N LYS A 6 -13.68 -42.46 -48.52
CA LYS A 6 -14.04 -42.50 -47.08
C LYS A 6 -14.87 -41.33 -46.49
N ARG A 7 -15.88 -40.87 -47.24
CA ARG A 7 -17.26 -40.94 -46.70
C ARG A 7 -17.91 -42.20 -47.29
N ILE A 8 -19.00 -42.69 -46.68
CA ILE A 8 -19.64 -44.02 -46.90
C ILE A 8 -18.91 -45.18 -46.19
N ILE A 9 -19.14 -45.31 -44.88
CA ILE A 9 -20.01 -46.38 -44.37
C ILE A 9 -21.09 -45.69 -43.53
N ALA A 10 -22.36 -46.01 -43.77
CA ALA A 10 -23.50 -45.40 -43.11
C ALA A 10 -24.06 -46.31 -42.00
N ALA A 11 -24.74 -45.68 -41.03
CA ALA A 11 -25.95 -46.06 -40.27
C ALA A 11 -26.36 -47.55 -40.07
N ILE A 12 -27.21 -47.77 -39.03
CA ILE A 12 -27.78 -49.03 -38.51
C ILE A 12 -26.84 -49.65 -37.45
N THR A 13 -27.16 -49.85 -36.16
CA THR A 13 -28.43 -50.01 -35.37
C THR A 13 -28.10 -49.56 -33.92
N ALA A 14 -28.85 -48.71 -33.19
CA ALA A 14 -30.17 -48.84 -32.56
C ALA A 14 -30.31 -49.89 -31.41
N ALA A 15 -30.77 -49.43 -30.22
CA ALA A 15 -31.09 -50.15 -28.97
C ALA A 15 -29.87 -50.74 -28.19
N THR A 16 -29.84 -50.80 -26.84
CA THR A 16 -30.96 -50.98 -25.88
C THR A 16 -30.69 -50.34 -24.50
N LEU A 17 -31.76 -49.95 -23.79
CA LEU A 17 -31.76 -49.51 -22.38
C LEU A 17 -31.78 -50.69 -21.37
N ALA A 18 -31.36 -50.38 -20.14
CA ALA A 18 -31.91 -50.82 -18.83
C ALA A 18 -31.08 -51.76 -17.91
N ALA A 19 -31.12 -51.37 -16.61
CA ALA A 19 -30.74 -52.08 -15.37
C ALA A 19 -29.24 -52.39 -15.12
N GLY A 20 -28.67 -52.10 -13.93
CA GLY A 20 -29.20 -51.41 -12.75
C GLY A 20 -28.27 -51.47 -11.52
N SER A 21 -28.69 -50.84 -10.40
CA SER A 21 -28.15 -50.91 -9.03
C SER A 21 -26.75 -50.32 -8.69
N VAL A 22 -26.81 -49.09 -8.17
CA VAL A 22 -26.02 -48.41 -7.10
C VAL A 22 -25.97 -49.27 -5.79
N PRO A 23 -25.08 -49.12 -4.75
CA PRO A 23 -24.14 -48.01 -4.40
C PRO A 23 -22.68 -48.37 -3.93
N LEU A 24 -21.96 -47.29 -3.56
CA LEU A 24 -20.98 -47.12 -2.45
C LEU A 24 -19.45 -47.11 -2.75
N ASN A 25 -18.92 -45.88 -2.69
CA ASN A 25 -17.58 -45.40 -2.28
C ASN A 25 -16.32 -46.22 -2.64
N MET A 26 -15.42 -45.60 -3.41
CA MET A 26 -14.18 -45.05 -2.84
C MET A 26 -13.57 -43.98 -3.75
N THR A 27 -12.91 -43.01 -3.13
CA THR A 27 -12.21 -41.87 -3.74
C THR A 27 -10.96 -42.32 -4.52
N ALA A 28 -10.76 -41.73 -5.70
CA ALA A 28 -9.45 -41.64 -6.34
C ALA A 28 -9.35 -40.27 -7.04
N SER A 29 -8.32 -39.50 -6.70
CA SER A 29 -8.00 -38.26 -7.41
C SER A 29 -7.71 -38.58 -8.87
N ALA A 30 -8.42 -37.93 -9.79
CA ALA A 30 -8.19 -38.01 -11.21
C ALA A 30 -7.83 -36.61 -11.71
N GLN A 31 -6.55 -36.45 -12.01
CA GLN A 31 -5.93 -35.30 -12.65
C GLN A 31 -6.79 -34.84 -13.85
N LEU A 32 -7.48 -33.70 -13.70
CA LEU A 32 -8.28 -33.11 -14.77
C LEU A 32 -7.35 -32.37 -15.71
N ALA A 33 -7.35 -32.77 -16.98
CA ALA A 33 -6.78 -31.95 -18.05
C ALA A 33 -7.58 -30.63 -18.17
N PRO A 34 -6.96 -29.52 -18.61
CA PRO A 34 -7.64 -28.24 -18.74
C PRO A 34 -8.87 -28.37 -19.64
N VAL A 35 -10.04 -28.15 -19.05
CA VAL A 35 -11.30 -28.01 -19.79
C VAL A 35 -11.26 -26.63 -20.42
N LYS A 36 -11.33 -26.57 -21.77
CA LYS A 36 -11.51 -25.29 -22.47
C LYS A 36 -12.71 -24.56 -21.89
N VAL A 37 -12.47 -23.36 -21.36
CA VAL A 37 -13.50 -22.48 -20.79
C VAL A 37 -14.28 -21.84 -21.94
N ASN A 38 -15.19 -22.61 -22.53
CA ASN A 38 -16.22 -22.03 -23.41
C ASN A 38 -17.30 -21.41 -22.52
N GLY A 39 -17.59 -20.12 -22.73
CA GLY A 39 -18.51 -19.32 -21.92
C GLY A 39 -19.89 -19.99 -21.68
N HIS A 40 -20.41 -19.78 -20.47
CA HIS A 40 -21.64 -20.39 -19.96
C HIS A 40 -22.77 -19.36 -19.76
N GLY A 41 -23.18 -18.68 -20.85
CA GLY A 41 -24.46 -17.98 -20.93
C GLY A 41 -24.54 -16.61 -20.25
N MET A 42 -25.31 -15.71 -20.86
CA MET A 42 -25.72 -14.37 -20.42
C MET A 42 -24.65 -13.34 -20.05
N LEU A 43 -23.51 -13.69 -19.44
CA LEU A 43 -22.41 -12.75 -19.15
C LEU A 43 -21.23 -12.91 -20.10
N SER A 44 -20.46 -11.83 -20.25
CA SER A 44 -19.17 -11.82 -20.93
C SER A 44 -18.13 -12.60 -20.12
N SER A 45 -17.09 -13.09 -20.81
CA SER A 45 -15.89 -13.57 -20.16
C SER A 45 -15.20 -12.47 -19.35
N VAL A 46 -14.58 -12.86 -18.24
CA VAL A 46 -13.50 -12.07 -17.61
C VAL A 46 -12.28 -12.13 -18.53
N SER A 47 -11.51 -11.05 -18.58
CA SER A 47 -10.25 -10.95 -19.32
C SER A 47 -9.31 -12.14 -19.03
N GLU A 48 -8.84 -12.83 -20.09
CA GLU A 48 -7.88 -13.93 -19.96
C GLU A 48 -6.56 -13.45 -19.31
N LYS A 49 -6.12 -12.22 -19.58
CA LYS A 49 -4.93 -11.61 -18.94
C LYS A 49 -5.14 -11.47 -17.42
N TYR A 50 -6.34 -11.10 -16.97
CA TYR A 50 -6.64 -10.95 -15.54
C TYR A 50 -6.78 -12.29 -14.82
N ILE A 51 -7.39 -13.30 -15.46
CA ILE A 51 -7.38 -14.67 -14.92
C ILE A 51 -5.94 -15.19 -14.81
N GLY A 52 -5.11 -14.96 -15.83
CA GLY A 52 -3.68 -15.30 -15.80
C GLY A 52 -2.95 -14.68 -14.61
N TYR A 53 -3.13 -13.37 -14.38
CA TYR A 53 -2.54 -12.62 -13.26
C TYR A 53 -2.99 -13.13 -11.86
N ILE A 54 -4.24 -13.58 -11.71
CA ILE A 54 -4.70 -14.23 -10.47
C ILE A 54 -4.09 -15.62 -10.31
N ASP A 55 -4.11 -16.43 -11.37
CA ASP A 55 -3.69 -17.84 -11.32
C ASP A 55 -2.16 -18.01 -11.29
N SER A 56 -1.36 -17.01 -11.71
CA SER A 56 0.11 -17.04 -11.71
C SER A 56 0.73 -16.79 -10.33
N GLY A 57 0.00 -16.18 -9.41
CA GLY A 57 0.53 -15.66 -8.15
C GLY A 57 1.14 -14.25 -8.24
N GLU A 58 1.25 -13.69 -9.45
CA GLU A 58 1.62 -12.28 -9.69
C GLU A 58 0.56 -11.32 -9.13
N GLY A 59 -0.62 -11.82 -8.74
CA GLY A 59 -1.59 -11.09 -7.90
C GLY A 59 -1.02 -10.45 -6.62
N ASN A 60 0.16 -10.86 -6.17
CA ASN A 60 0.88 -10.23 -5.05
C ASN A 60 1.82 -9.08 -5.48
N GLU A 61 2.01 -8.83 -6.77
CA GLU A 61 2.81 -7.73 -7.29
C GLU A 61 2.05 -6.40 -7.19
N VAL A 62 2.74 -5.37 -6.72
CA VAL A 62 2.17 -4.05 -6.42
C VAL A 62 2.28 -3.14 -7.65
N GLY A 63 1.15 -2.69 -8.21
CA GLY A 63 1.17 -1.90 -9.45
C GLY A 63 -0.17 -1.79 -10.17
N ALA A 64 -0.13 -1.73 -11.50
CA ALA A 64 -1.33 -1.77 -12.32
C ALA A 64 -1.65 -3.22 -12.72
N ALA A 65 -2.74 -3.77 -12.20
CA ALA A 65 -3.22 -5.07 -12.62
C ALA A 65 -3.84 -4.99 -14.04
N PRO A 66 -3.85 -6.09 -14.81
CA PRO A 66 -4.62 -6.16 -16.06
C PRO A 66 -6.11 -5.88 -15.81
N SER A 67 -6.76 -5.14 -16.72
CA SER A 67 -8.21 -4.93 -16.68
C SER A 67 -8.98 -6.26 -16.59
N MET A 68 -9.93 -6.35 -15.64
CA MET A 68 -10.89 -7.46 -15.58
C MET A 68 -11.84 -7.47 -16.79
N LEU A 69 -12.21 -6.28 -17.27
CA LEU A 69 -12.97 -6.11 -18.51
C LEU A 69 -12.11 -6.58 -19.67
N ASP A 70 -12.58 -7.60 -20.40
CA ASP A 70 -12.08 -7.85 -21.73
C ASP A 70 -12.42 -6.65 -22.62
N MET A 71 -11.41 -6.02 -23.20
CA MET A 71 -11.51 -4.91 -24.15
C MET A 71 -10.93 -5.26 -25.52
N SER A 72 -10.55 -6.53 -25.76
CA SER A 72 -9.91 -6.97 -27.00
C SER A 72 -10.78 -6.78 -28.25
N TYR A 73 -12.10 -6.94 -28.11
CA TYR A 73 -13.09 -6.73 -29.18
C TYR A 73 -13.21 -5.26 -29.63
N LEU A 74 -12.70 -4.29 -28.86
CA LEU A 74 -12.82 -2.88 -29.21
C LEU A 74 -12.08 -2.52 -30.50
N GLY A 75 -11.09 -3.31 -30.94
CA GLY A 75 -10.44 -3.12 -32.24
C GLY A 75 -11.40 -3.19 -33.43
N GLU A 76 -12.21 -4.26 -33.51
CA GLU A 76 -13.25 -4.42 -34.55
C GLU A 76 -14.30 -3.32 -34.49
N SER A 77 -14.64 -2.91 -33.26
CA SER A 77 -15.63 -1.88 -32.96
C SER A 77 -15.14 -0.49 -33.42
N TYR A 78 -13.88 -0.16 -33.12
CA TYR A 78 -13.25 1.09 -33.52
C TYR A 78 -13.02 1.19 -35.03
N ALA A 79 -12.72 0.07 -35.70
CA ALA A 79 -12.59 0.02 -37.16
C ALA A 79 -13.86 0.51 -37.92
N GLN A 80 -15.00 0.61 -37.24
CA GLN A 80 -16.26 1.14 -37.82
C GLN A 80 -16.32 2.68 -37.86
N LEU A 81 -15.43 3.38 -37.14
CA LEU A 81 -15.32 4.85 -37.15
C LEU A 81 -14.62 5.36 -38.41
N THR A 82 -15.35 5.27 -39.54
CA THR A 82 -14.90 5.73 -40.86
C THR A 82 -14.39 7.16 -40.92
N GLN A 83 -14.76 8.04 -39.97
CA GLN A 83 -14.24 9.41 -39.90
C GLN A 83 -12.90 9.51 -39.17
N THR A 84 -12.74 8.90 -37.98
CA THR A 84 -11.45 8.91 -37.26
C THR A 84 -10.40 8.08 -37.99
N ALA A 85 -10.78 6.95 -38.59
CA ALA A 85 -9.91 6.14 -39.46
C ALA A 85 -9.38 6.89 -40.72
N ASN A 86 -9.91 8.07 -41.03
CA ASN A 86 -9.43 8.94 -42.12
C ASN A 86 -8.92 10.31 -41.62
N LYS A 87 -8.91 10.57 -40.31
CA LYS A 87 -8.46 11.82 -39.69
C LYS A 87 -6.93 11.82 -39.66
N LYS A 88 -6.30 12.78 -40.34
CA LYS A 88 -4.85 12.93 -40.33
C LYS A 88 -4.42 13.80 -39.16
N PHE A 89 -3.87 13.17 -38.14
CA PHE A 89 -3.14 13.81 -37.06
C PHE A 89 -1.79 14.36 -37.54
N PRO A 90 -1.16 15.31 -36.82
CA PRO A 90 0.25 15.62 -37.03
C PRO A 90 1.11 14.38 -36.74
N SER A 91 2.26 14.24 -37.42
CA SER A 91 3.15 13.09 -37.22
C SER A 91 3.74 13.07 -35.81
N SER A 92 3.92 14.22 -35.17
CA SER A 92 4.24 14.31 -33.74
C SER A 92 3.36 15.34 -33.03
N TYR A 93 3.18 15.12 -31.72
CA TYR A 93 2.43 16.00 -30.82
C TYR A 93 2.93 15.78 -29.39
N ASP A 94 3.12 16.86 -28.64
CA ASP A 94 3.62 16.81 -27.27
C ASP A 94 2.83 17.81 -26.40
N LEU A 95 2.17 17.33 -25.33
CA LEU A 95 1.44 18.21 -24.41
C LEU A 95 2.36 19.14 -23.59
N ARG A 96 3.66 18.83 -23.48
CA ARG A 96 4.68 19.67 -22.81
C ARG A 96 4.88 21.00 -23.54
N ASP A 97 4.88 21.00 -24.88
CA ASP A 97 4.93 22.19 -25.74
C ASP A 97 3.79 23.19 -25.49
N TYR A 98 2.67 22.70 -24.95
CA TYR A 98 1.46 23.48 -24.64
C TYR A 98 1.27 23.70 -23.13
N GLY A 99 2.18 23.23 -22.28
CA GLY A 99 2.05 23.29 -20.82
C GLY A 99 0.89 22.48 -20.25
N ARG A 100 0.36 21.52 -21.00
CA ARG A 100 -0.83 20.72 -20.65
C ARG A 100 -0.50 19.47 -19.81
N VAL A 101 0.58 19.50 -19.05
CA VAL A 101 1.00 18.43 -18.13
C VAL A 101 1.34 19.01 -16.76
N SER A 102 0.90 18.33 -15.71
CA SER A 102 1.37 18.53 -14.33
C SER A 102 2.80 17.97 -14.17
N PRO A 103 3.55 18.38 -13.13
CA PRO A 103 4.90 17.88 -12.84
C PRO A 103 4.97 16.35 -12.70
N VAL A 104 6.16 15.78 -12.88
CA VAL A 104 6.39 14.35 -12.65
C VAL A 104 6.61 14.09 -11.16
N GLU A 105 5.58 13.54 -10.52
CA GLU A 105 5.59 13.09 -9.13
C GLU A 105 6.22 11.68 -9.00
N ASN A 106 6.51 11.25 -7.77
CA ASN A 106 7.06 9.93 -7.46
C ASN A 106 6.06 9.11 -6.62
N GLN A 107 5.74 7.89 -7.06
CA GLN A 107 4.84 6.97 -6.38
C GLN A 107 5.49 6.18 -5.23
N SER A 108 6.83 6.13 -5.19
CA SER A 108 7.58 5.41 -4.15
C SER A 108 7.14 5.86 -2.74
N PRO A 109 6.98 4.94 -1.77
CA PRO A 109 7.30 3.51 -1.84
C PRO A 109 6.19 2.60 -2.42
N TYR A 110 5.02 3.13 -2.79
CA TYR A 110 3.82 2.31 -3.04
C TYR A 110 3.55 1.95 -4.52
N GLY A 111 2.86 0.83 -4.75
CA GLY A 111 2.43 0.34 -6.08
C GLY A 111 1.20 1.04 -6.67
N THR A 112 1.10 2.36 -6.59
CA THR A 112 -0.15 3.11 -6.87
C THR A 112 -0.20 3.81 -8.23
N CYS A 113 0.63 3.39 -9.19
CA CYS A 113 0.75 3.99 -10.53
C CYS A 113 -0.59 4.21 -11.27
N TRP A 114 -1.55 3.30 -11.13
CA TRP A 114 -2.90 3.44 -11.68
C TRP A 114 -3.61 4.73 -11.21
N SER A 115 -3.40 5.14 -9.95
CA SER A 115 -3.92 6.39 -9.39
C SER A 115 -3.20 7.61 -9.98
N PHE A 116 -1.87 7.56 -10.09
CA PHE A 116 -1.08 8.61 -10.75
C PHE A 116 -1.50 8.80 -12.22
N ALA A 117 -1.67 7.70 -12.96
CA ALA A 117 -2.09 7.73 -14.35
C ALA A 117 -3.49 8.33 -14.50
N SER A 118 -4.49 7.81 -13.76
CA SER A 118 -5.87 8.27 -13.83
C SER A 118 -6.01 9.75 -13.44
N LEU A 119 -5.43 10.17 -12.31
CA LEU A 119 -5.50 11.57 -11.87
C LEU A 119 -4.67 12.51 -12.77
N GLY A 120 -3.56 12.03 -13.34
CA GLY A 120 -2.76 12.76 -14.32
C GLY A 120 -3.53 13.11 -15.61
N THR A 121 -4.51 12.28 -16.02
CA THR A 121 -5.43 12.63 -17.12
C THR A 121 -6.32 13.83 -16.75
N ILE A 122 -6.91 13.82 -15.56
CA ILE A 122 -7.84 14.86 -15.07
C ILE A 122 -7.07 16.18 -14.84
N GLU A 123 -5.86 16.10 -14.30
CA GLU A 123 -4.94 17.25 -14.22
C GLU A 123 -4.70 17.83 -15.62
N SER A 124 -4.34 17.00 -16.61
CA SER A 124 -4.10 17.45 -18.00
C SER A 124 -5.33 18.05 -18.70
N GLN A 125 -6.55 17.58 -18.37
CA GLN A 125 -7.81 18.19 -18.79
C GLN A 125 -7.96 19.60 -18.21
N LEU A 126 -7.80 19.74 -16.89
CA LEU A 126 -8.14 20.94 -16.13
C LEU A 126 -7.06 22.03 -16.11
N ILE A 127 -5.79 21.70 -16.33
CA ILE A 127 -4.63 22.59 -16.14
C ILE A 127 -4.64 23.87 -17.00
N THR A 128 -5.44 23.88 -18.07
CA THR A 128 -5.64 25.07 -18.92
C THR A 128 -6.47 26.17 -18.22
N GLN A 129 -7.30 25.78 -17.25
CA GLN A 129 -8.12 26.67 -16.41
C GLN A 129 -7.57 26.77 -14.97
N PHE A 130 -7.12 25.64 -14.41
CA PHE A 130 -6.59 25.51 -13.05
C PHE A 130 -5.08 25.23 -13.11
N THR A 131 -4.27 26.28 -13.31
CA THR A 131 -2.84 26.13 -13.66
C THR A 131 -1.94 25.51 -12.58
N ASP A 132 -2.42 25.47 -11.34
CA ASP A 132 -1.78 24.95 -10.13
C ASP A 132 -2.45 23.66 -9.64
N ILE A 133 -3.13 22.92 -10.53
CA ILE A 133 -3.84 21.69 -10.18
C ILE A 133 -2.89 20.50 -9.96
N SER A 134 -3.03 19.87 -8.80
CA SER A 134 -2.51 18.54 -8.47
C SER A 134 -3.54 17.88 -7.53
N PHE A 135 -3.83 16.61 -7.76
CA PHE A 135 -4.76 15.82 -6.95
C PHE A 135 -4.04 14.84 -6.02
N SER A 136 -4.71 14.41 -4.95
CA SER A 136 -4.19 13.41 -4.02
C SER A 136 -4.34 11.99 -4.58
N LYS A 137 -3.22 11.37 -4.94
CA LYS A 137 -3.18 9.97 -5.42
C LYS A 137 -3.50 9.00 -4.29
N LYS A 138 -3.09 9.36 -3.07
CA LYS A 138 -3.37 8.66 -1.80
C LYS A 138 -4.87 8.60 -1.50
N HIS A 139 -5.61 9.69 -1.74
CA HIS A 139 -7.08 9.74 -1.57
C HIS A 139 -7.84 8.74 -2.46
N LEU A 140 -7.50 8.67 -3.75
CA LEU A 140 -8.17 7.76 -4.68
C LEU A 140 -7.92 6.29 -4.31
N VAL A 141 -6.68 5.93 -3.95
CA VAL A 141 -6.33 4.57 -3.53
C VAL A 141 -7.02 4.19 -2.22
N TRP A 142 -7.05 5.10 -1.24
CA TRP A 142 -7.78 4.86 0.00
C TRP A 142 -9.26 4.57 -0.28
N ASN A 143 -9.98 5.44 -0.99
CA ASN A 143 -11.41 5.22 -1.23
C ASN A 143 -11.71 3.97 -2.08
N ALA A 144 -10.80 3.60 -2.96
CA ALA A 144 -10.87 2.40 -3.77
C ALA A 144 -10.86 1.10 -2.97
N TYR A 145 -10.14 1.03 -1.85
CA TYR A 145 -9.99 -0.20 -1.03
C TYR A 145 -10.61 -0.10 0.36
N GLU A 146 -10.55 1.07 1.01
CA GLU A 146 -11.05 1.34 2.36
C GLU A 146 -12.54 1.70 2.38
N ASN A 147 -13.36 0.74 1.96
CA ASN A 147 -14.80 0.80 2.09
C ASN A 147 -15.40 -0.57 2.49
N ASP A 148 -16.57 -0.55 3.15
CA ASP A 148 -17.21 -1.76 3.72
C ASP A 148 -17.39 -2.92 2.72
N TYR A 149 -17.61 -2.62 1.44
CA TYR A 149 -17.79 -3.60 0.38
C TYR A 149 -16.47 -4.26 0.01
N MET A 150 -15.41 -3.47 -0.20
CA MET A 150 -14.09 -3.99 -0.55
C MET A 150 -13.46 -4.78 0.60
N ARG A 151 -13.72 -4.35 1.84
CA ARG A 151 -13.41 -5.16 3.03
C ARG A 151 -14.21 -6.46 3.06
N GLU A 152 -15.50 -6.49 2.71
CA GLU A 152 -16.26 -7.76 2.61
C GLU A 152 -15.73 -8.68 1.49
N PHE A 153 -15.37 -8.12 0.34
CA PHE A 153 -14.80 -8.85 -0.80
C PHE A 153 -13.46 -9.52 -0.45
N PHE A 154 -12.46 -8.75 0.00
CA PHE A 154 -11.12 -9.31 0.24
C PHE A 154 -11.06 -10.27 1.43
N ASN A 155 -11.93 -10.11 2.45
CA ASN A 155 -12.06 -11.09 3.56
C ASN A 155 -12.44 -12.52 3.08
N GLY A 156 -12.90 -12.68 1.84
CA GLY A 156 -13.21 -13.98 1.22
C GLY A 156 -12.16 -14.51 0.23
N VAL A 157 -11.10 -13.76 -0.06
CA VAL A 157 -10.13 -14.06 -1.13
C VAL A 157 -8.67 -13.97 -0.64
N ARG A 158 -8.38 -13.09 0.30
CA ARG A 158 -7.06 -12.90 0.92
C ARG A 158 -7.13 -13.10 2.43
N SER A 159 -5.99 -13.35 3.05
CA SER A 159 -5.85 -13.38 4.51
C SER A 159 -6.10 -11.99 5.08
N LYS A 160 -6.42 -11.91 6.39
CA LYS A 160 -6.59 -10.61 7.05
C LYS A 160 -5.25 -9.86 7.19
N GLU A 161 -4.13 -10.59 7.15
CA GLU A 161 -2.77 -10.07 7.23
C GLU A 161 -2.32 -9.49 5.85
N ASP A 162 -2.96 -9.88 4.75
CA ASP A 162 -2.68 -9.35 3.39
C ASP A 162 -3.39 -8.00 3.11
N PHE A 163 -4.03 -7.38 4.11
CA PHE A 163 -4.80 -6.13 4.00
C PHE A 163 -4.32 -5.08 5.02
N ASP A 164 -3.07 -5.17 5.50
CA ASP A 164 -2.56 -4.22 6.50
C ASP A 164 -2.39 -2.79 5.94
N ASN A 165 -2.25 -2.62 4.61
CA ASN A 165 -2.15 -1.31 3.95
C ASN A 165 -2.83 -1.29 2.55
N PRO A 166 -3.83 -0.41 2.29
CA PRO A 166 -4.47 -0.31 0.98
C PRO A 166 -3.56 0.24 -0.14
N TYR A 167 -2.44 0.89 0.19
CA TYR A 167 -1.52 1.44 -0.81
C TYR A 167 -0.68 0.38 -1.54
N ASP A 168 -0.60 -0.83 -0.98
CA ASP A 168 0.16 -1.97 -1.52
C ASP A 168 -0.71 -2.96 -2.32
N MET A 169 -1.95 -2.58 -2.63
CA MET A 169 -2.92 -3.48 -3.30
C MET A 169 -2.95 -3.36 -4.83
N GLY A 170 -2.17 -2.47 -5.42
CA GLY A 170 -2.22 -2.17 -6.84
C GLY A 170 -3.57 -1.57 -7.28
N GLY A 171 -3.95 -1.72 -8.55
CA GLY A 171 -5.27 -1.30 -9.08
C GLY A 171 -5.34 -1.22 -10.61
N PHE A 172 -6.45 -0.73 -11.16
CA PHE A 172 -6.70 -0.69 -12.61
C PHE A 172 -7.74 0.37 -13.00
N GLU A 173 -7.96 0.62 -14.30
CA GLU A 173 -8.73 1.77 -14.79
C GLU A 173 -10.22 1.77 -14.38
N SER A 174 -10.86 0.60 -14.36
CA SER A 174 -12.26 0.44 -13.97
C SER A 174 -12.45 0.51 -12.45
N LEU A 175 -11.40 0.28 -11.64
CA LEU A 175 -11.38 0.62 -10.22
C LEU A 175 -11.40 2.14 -10.02
N ALA A 176 -10.47 2.86 -10.64
CA ALA A 176 -10.45 4.33 -10.62
C ALA A 176 -11.78 4.93 -11.13
N THR A 177 -12.31 4.40 -12.24
CA THR A 177 -13.58 4.89 -12.82
C THR A 177 -14.74 4.68 -11.85
N ALA A 178 -14.85 3.51 -11.23
CA ALA A 178 -15.89 3.20 -10.26
C ALA A 178 -15.83 4.15 -9.03
N THR A 179 -14.66 4.32 -8.42
CA THR A 179 -14.48 5.20 -7.26
C THR A 179 -14.82 6.66 -7.59
N LEU A 180 -14.40 7.17 -8.74
CA LEU A 180 -14.69 8.53 -9.20
C LEU A 180 -16.18 8.72 -9.59
N ALA A 181 -16.83 7.70 -10.13
CA ALA A 181 -18.26 7.71 -10.46
C ALA A 181 -19.18 7.71 -9.22
N GLU A 182 -18.69 7.21 -8.08
CA GLU A 182 -19.37 7.34 -6.77
C GLU A 182 -19.11 8.70 -6.09
N TRP A 183 -18.44 9.64 -6.77
CA TRP A 183 -17.99 10.94 -6.24
C TRP A 183 -17.02 10.84 -5.05
N ASN A 184 -16.29 9.72 -4.92
CA ASN A 184 -15.19 9.57 -3.97
C ASN A 184 -13.88 10.13 -4.56
N GLY A 185 -13.88 11.41 -4.91
CA GLY A 185 -12.75 12.13 -5.48
C GLY A 185 -12.99 12.71 -6.88
N PRO A 186 -11.95 13.33 -7.50
CA PRO A 186 -10.65 13.58 -6.90
C PRO A 186 -10.69 14.75 -5.91
N VAL A 187 -9.69 14.84 -5.03
CA VAL A 187 -9.47 15.98 -4.12
C VAL A 187 -8.07 16.55 -4.30
N TYR A 188 -7.87 17.84 -4.07
CA TYR A 188 -6.56 18.48 -4.23
C TYR A 188 -5.47 17.85 -3.35
N SER A 189 -4.24 17.75 -3.88
CA SER A 189 -3.08 17.16 -3.20
C SER A 189 -2.76 17.83 -1.86
N TYR A 190 -2.86 19.16 -1.75
CA TYR A 190 -2.62 19.86 -0.48
C TYR A 190 -3.58 19.44 0.66
N ARG A 191 -4.74 18.85 0.36
CA ARG A 191 -5.69 18.33 1.36
C ARG A 191 -5.24 17.00 1.96
N LEU A 192 -4.52 16.19 1.18
CA LEU A 192 -3.91 14.91 1.59
C LEU A 192 -2.65 14.65 0.74
N PRO A 193 -1.49 15.20 1.13
CA PRO A 193 -0.24 15.03 0.39
C PRO A 193 0.20 13.58 0.32
N TYR A 194 0.96 13.23 -0.71
CA TYR A 194 1.39 11.85 -0.94
C TYR A 194 2.55 11.45 -0.01
N ASP A 195 3.45 12.40 0.26
CA ASP A 195 4.70 12.31 1.02
C ASP A 195 4.51 12.30 2.56
N LYS A 196 3.28 12.19 3.06
CA LYS A 196 2.97 12.29 4.50
C LYS A 196 2.26 11.06 5.03
N ASP A 197 2.77 10.57 6.15
CA ASP A 197 2.14 9.54 7.00
C ASP A 197 0.99 10.11 7.85
N ASP A 198 0.10 10.89 7.23
CA ASP A 198 -1.19 11.21 7.81
C ASP A 198 -2.17 10.05 7.55
N THR A 199 -2.59 9.38 8.62
CA THR A 199 -3.64 8.35 8.62
C THR A 199 -5.03 8.97 8.83
N ASP A 200 -5.23 10.23 8.45
CA ASP A 200 -6.44 10.97 8.84
C ASP A 200 -7.62 10.60 7.93
N GLU A 201 -8.59 9.88 8.51
CA GLU A 201 -9.74 9.19 7.88
C GLU A 201 -10.79 10.15 7.27
N HIS A 202 -10.39 11.35 6.85
CA HIS A 202 -11.22 12.56 6.88
C HIS A 202 -11.78 13.02 5.52
N LEU A 203 -11.55 12.28 4.44
CA LEU A 203 -11.95 12.66 3.07
C LEU A 203 -12.75 11.57 2.32
N THR A 204 -13.24 10.53 2.99
CA THR A 204 -14.15 9.57 2.35
C THR A 204 -15.49 10.23 2.02
N GLY A 205 -15.98 10.06 0.78
CA GLY A 205 -17.16 10.78 0.28
C GLY A 205 -16.92 12.23 -0.14
N GLU A 206 -15.67 12.71 -0.12
CA GLU A 206 -15.32 14.06 -0.57
C GLU A 206 -14.82 14.06 -2.02
N SER A 207 -15.23 15.08 -2.77
CA SER A 207 -14.72 15.40 -4.10
C SER A 207 -14.62 16.92 -4.30
N ASP A 208 -13.68 17.33 -5.15
CA ASP A 208 -13.57 18.68 -5.68
C ASP A 208 -14.10 18.80 -7.13
N PHE A 209 -14.22 17.70 -7.87
CA PHE A 209 -14.79 17.63 -9.22
C PHE A 209 -15.54 16.30 -9.45
N HIS A 210 -16.75 16.33 -10.00
CA HIS A 210 -17.48 15.10 -10.27
C HIS A 210 -17.15 14.56 -11.67
N LEU A 211 -16.90 13.26 -11.74
CA LEU A 211 -16.77 12.52 -13.00
C LEU A 211 -18.07 12.64 -13.82
N THR A 212 -17.95 12.98 -15.10
CA THR A 212 -19.07 12.97 -16.05
C THR A 212 -18.94 11.81 -17.04
N ASP A 213 -17.73 11.59 -17.56
CA ASP A 213 -17.46 10.60 -18.59
C ASP A 213 -16.09 9.93 -18.41
N VAL A 214 -15.99 8.68 -18.88
CA VAL A 214 -14.70 8.02 -19.16
C VAL A 214 -14.79 7.34 -20.51
N TYR A 215 -13.83 7.60 -21.38
CA TYR A 215 -13.73 6.96 -22.69
C TYR A 215 -12.66 5.87 -22.65
N PHE A 216 -13.07 4.63 -22.90
CA PHE A 216 -12.18 3.47 -22.95
C PHE A 216 -11.68 3.18 -24.37
N ALA A 217 -10.41 2.84 -24.48
CA ALA A 217 -9.82 2.33 -25.71
C ALA A 217 -8.84 1.19 -25.42
N THR A 218 -8.36 0.55 -26.49
CA THR A 218 -7.25 -0.42 -26.47
C THR A 218 -6.23 0.00 -27.50
N ALA A 219 -4.94 -0.21 -27.24
CA ALA A 219 -3.88 -0.05 -28.25
C ALA A 219 -3.53 -1.38 -28.96
N ASN A 220 -4.06 -2.50 -28.47
CA ASN A 220 -3.77 -3.85 -28.97
C ASN A 220 -5.03 -4.56 -29.46
N THR A 221 -4.99 -4.93 -30.74
CA THR A 221 -6.08 -5.52 -31.50
C THR A 221 -5.53 -6.72 -32.27
N TYR A 222 -5.46 -7.88 -31.61
CA TYR A 222 -4.93 -9.12 -32.20
C TYR A 222 -6.05 -10.14 -32.42
N ILE A 223 -6.80 -10.01 -33.52
CA ILE A 223 -7.70 -11.09 -33.96
C ILE A 223 -6.85 -12.21 -34.58
N THR A 224 -6.94 -13.41 -34.00
CA THR A 224 -6.15 -14.58 -34.41
C THR A 224 -6.77 -15.36 -35.58
N ASP A 225 -6.76 -14.78 -36.80
CA ASP A 225 -7.13 -15.51 -38.04
C ASP A 225 -6.05 -15.48 -39.16
N GLY A 226 -4.79 -15.24 -38.77
CA GLY A 226 -3.62 -15.67 -39.56
C GLY A 226 -3.27 -14.87 -40.82
N TYR A 227 -3.85 -13.68 -41.01
CA TYR A 227 -3.46 -12.71 -42.05
C TYR A 227 -3.42 -11.29 -41.45
N ASP A 228 -2.49 -10.45 -41.92
CA ASP A 228 -2.06 -9.19 -41.27
C ASP A 228 -3.18 -8.14 -41.02
N ASN A 229 -3.62 -7.97 -39.76
CA ASN A 229 -4.66 -7.00 -39.33
C ASN A 229 -4.12 -5.58 -39.05
N ILE A 230 -3.23 -5.07 -39.91
CA ILE A 230 -2.55 -3.77 -39.71
C ILE A 230 -3.53 -2.59 -39.59
N LEU A 231 -4.72 -2.68 -40.20
CA LEU A 231 -5.71 -1.60 -40.24
C LEU A 231 -6.39 -1.33 -38.89
N GLU A 232 -6.54 -2.32 -38.02
CA GLU A 232 -7.24 -2.14 -36.73
C GLU A 232 -6.37 -1.41 -35.70
N LYS A 233 -5.07 -1.74 -35.70
CA LYS A 233 -4.08 -1.08 -34.83
C LYS A 233 -3.89 0.39 -35.20
N GLU A 234 -3.80 0.72 -36.49
CA GLU A 234 -3.76 2.12 -36.97
C GLU A 234 -5.01 2.90 -36.55
N VAL A 235 -6.20 2.28 -36.52
CA VAL A 235 -7.41 2.94 -36.05
C VAL A 235 -7.37 3.16 -34.53
N SER A 236 -6.92 2.18 -33.76
CA SER A 236 -6.74 2.30 -32.30
C SER A 236 -5.74 3.41 -31.93
N GLU A 237 -4.59 3.46 -32.60
CA GLU A 237 -3.62 4.55 -32.48
C GLU A 237 -4.27 5.92 -32.78
N ASN A 238 -5.02 6.03 -33.88
CA ASN A 238 -5.72 7.27 -34.25
C ASN A 238 -6.82 7.67 -33.23
N ILE A 239 -7.41 6.72 -32.51
CA ILE A 239 -8.36 6.99 -31.43
C ILE A 239 -7.64 7.53 -30.19
N ILE A 240 -6.51 6.94 -29.80
CA ILE A 240 -5.68 7.46 -28.70
C ILE A 240 -5.18 8.88 -29.03
N LYS A 241 -4.72 9.11 -30.27
CA LYS A 241 -4.35 10.46 -30.77
C LYS A 241 -5.52 11.44 -30.75
N GLU A 242 -6.74 10.98 -31.05
CA GLU A 242 -7.96 11.78 -30.91
C GLU A 242 -8.20 12.19 -29.46
N LEU A 243 -8.17 11.23 -28.54
CA LEU A 243 -8.38 11.46 -27.11
C LEU A 243 -7.31 12.42 -26.53
N VAL A 244 -6.04 12.15 -26.81
CA VAL A 244 -4.89 12.94 -26.32
C VAL A 244 -4.88 14.38 -26.84
N SER A 245 -5.27 14.59 -28.10
CA SER A 245 -5.34 15.94 -28.68
C SER A 245 -6.55 16.75 -28.22
N GLU A 246 -7.72 16.11 -28.06
CA GLU A 246 -8.97 16.79 -27.73
C GLU A 246 -9.14 17.02 -26.21
N TYR A 247 -8.88 16.02 -25.37
CA TYR A 247 -9.21 16.07 -23.93
C TYR A 247 -8.00 16.33 -23.02
N GLY A 248 -6.79 15.96 -23.44
CA GLY A 248 -5.59 15.97 -22.59
C GLY A 248 -5.06 14.55 -22.45
N ALA A 249 -4.14 14.30 -21.52
CA ALA A 249 -3.51 13.00 -21.37
C ALA A 249 -4.51 11.85 -21.18
N SER A 250 -4.16 10.66 -21.68
CA SER A 250 -4.91 9.41 -21.50
C SER A 250 -4.07 8.40 -20.73
N THR A 251 -4.66 7.43 -20.03
CA THR A 251 -3.87 6.33 -19.42
C THR A 251 -3.42 5.32 -20.48
N ILE A 252 -2.31 4.64 -20.22
CA ILE A 252 -1.94 3.35 -20.84
C ILE A 252 -1.47 2.44 -19.72
N SER A 253 -1.86 1.16 -19.71
CA SER A 253 -1.16 0.12 -18.97
C SER A 253 -0.21 -0.66 -19.89
N PHE A 254 0.96 -1.09 -19.40
CA PHE A 254 1.95 -1.88 -20.14
C PHE A 254 2.85 -2.69 -19.17
N CYS A 255 3.75 -3.54 -19.67
CA CYS A 255 4.77 -4.23 -18.87
C CYS A 255 6.03 -3.36 -18.77
N SER A 256 6.43 -3.04 -17.54
CA SER A 256 7.50 -2.09 -17.22
C SER A 256 8.85 -2.73 -16.87
N ASP A 257 8.96 -4.04 -17.05
CA ASP A 257 10.17 -4.85 -16.79
C ASP A 257 11.42 -4.26 -17.47
N ASP A 258 12.44 -4.02 -16.64
CA ASP A 258 13.68 -3.30 -16.98
C ASP A 258 14.49 -4.01 -18.09
N ALA A 259 14.26 -5.31 -18.32
CA ALA A 259 14.84 -6.07 -19.43
C ALA A 259 14.42 -5.55 -20.83
N TYR A 260 13.33 -4.79 -20.89
CA TYR A 260 12.77 -4.21 -22.12
C TYR A 260 12.98 -2.68 -22.22
N TYR A 261 13.63 -2.08 -21.23
CA TYR A 261 13.91 -0.65 -21.17
C TYR A 261 15.32 -0.31 -21.67
N ASN A 262 15.40 0.66 -22.59
CA ASN A 262 16.66 1.18 -23.10
C ASN A 262 17.04 2.49 -22.37
N LYS A 263 18.03 2.40 -21.48
CA LYS A 263 18.54 3.52 -20.67
C LYS A 263 19.30 4.59 -21.46
N GLU A 264 19.75 4.31 -22.70
CA GLU A 264 20.45 5.30 -23.57
C GLU A 264 19.47 6.24 -24.27
N TYR A 265 18.30 5.73 -24.68
CA TYR A 265 17.30 6.48 -25.46
C TYR A 265 16.00 6.77 -24.70
N TYR A 266 15.89 6.28 -23.47
CA TYR A 266 14.68 6.34 -22.65
C TYR A 266 13.46 5.78 -23.38
N THR A 267 13.56 4.52 -23.82
CA THR A 267 12.51 3.85 -24.60
C THR A 267 12.13 2.50 -24.00
N SER A 268 10.85 2.12 -24.02
CA SER A 268 10.40 0.76 -23.66
C SER A 268 9.69 0.04 -24.81
N PHE A 269 9.93 -1.27 -24.93
CA PHE A 269 9.22 -2.16 -25.83
C PHE A 269 9.27 -3.61 -25.31
N CYS A 270 8.27 -4.01 -24.53
CA CYS A 270 8.13 -5.36 -24.00
C CYS A 270 7.64 -6.32 -25.10
N TYR A 271 8.57 -6.83 -25.91
CA TYR A 271 8.27 -7.71 -27.04
C TYR A 271 7.83 -9.14 -26.66
N ASP A 272 7.80 -9.50 -25.38
CA ASP A 272 7.34 -10.81 -24.93
C ASP A 272 5.81 -10.86 -24.78
N GLU A 273 5.15 -11.54 -25.72
CA GLU A 273 3.70 -11.75 -25.73
C GLU A 273 3.17 -12.55 -24.51
N ASN A 274 4.04 -13.17 -23.72
CA ASN A 274 3.65 -13.88 -22.49
C ASN A 274 3.55 -12.94 -21.26
N LYS A 275 4.09 -11.72 -21.32
CA LYS A 275 3.99 -10.73 -20.24
C LYS A 275 2.63 -10.04 -20.25
N VAL A 276 2.14 -9.68 -19.07
CA VAL A 276 0.93 -8.87 -18.87
C VAL A 276 1.31 -7.45 -18.46
N SER A 277 0.35 -6.52 -18.48
CA SER A 277 0.61 -5.15 -18.00
C SER A 277 0.71 -5.14 -16.47
N ASP A 278 1.77 -4.53 -15.95
CA ASP A 278 2.10 -4.39 -14.52
C ASP A 278 2.15 -2.92 -14.07
N HIS A 279 2.18 -1.96 -15.00
CA HIS A 279 2.34 -0.53 -14.71
C HIS A 279 1.40 0.33 -15.55
N ALA A 280 0.96 1.45 -14.98
CA ALA A 280 0.05 2.40 -15.60
C ALA A 280 0.63 3.81 -15.61
N VAL A 281 0.51 4.47 -16.76
CA VAL A 281 1.21 5.72 -17.09
C VAL A 281 0.33 6.65 -17.91
N SER A 282 0.69 7.92 -18.04
CA SER A 282 -0.05 8.90 -18.85
C SER A 282 0.59 9.09 -20.23
N VAL A 283 -0.16 8.79 -21.29
CA VAL A 283 0.17 9.19 -22.67
C VAL A 283 -0.01 10.69 -22.80
N VAL A 284 1.08 11.41 -23.05
CA VAL A 284 1.09 12.88 -23.17
C VAL A 284 1.48 13.37 -24.56
N GLY A 285 1.71 12.46 -25.50
CA GLY A 285 2.12 12.81 -26.86
C GLY A 285 2.48 11.58 -27.69
N TRP A 286 3.01 11.83 -28.88
CA TRP A 286 3.46 10.79 -29.81
C TRP A 286 4.42 11.33 -30.88
N ASP A 287 5.14 10.43 -31.54
CA ASP A 287 5.94 10.70 -32.73
C ASP A 287 5.93 9.47 -33.66
N ASP A 288 5.29 9.61 -34.82
CA ASP A 288 5.14 8.59 -35.87
C ASP A 288 6.47 8.29 -36.59
N ASP A 289 7.42 9.23 -36.57
CA ASP A 289 8.75 9.09 -37.18
C ASP A 289 9.80 8.67 -36.13
N PHE A 290 9.39 8.28 -34.90
CA PHE A 290 10.32 7.89 -33.84
C PHE A 290 11.02 6.56 -34.14
N SER A 291 12.30 6.66 -34.48
CA SER A 291 13.15 5.56 -34.98
C SER A 291 13.15 4.28 -34.12
N ARG A 292 12.71 3.16 -34.72
CA ARG A 292 12.73 1.79 -34.17
C ARG A 292 14.08 1.34 -33.63
N GLU A 293 15.15 1.89 -34.19
CA GLU A 293 16.53 1.52 -33.86
C GLU A 293 16.94 1.86 -32.42
N LYS A 294 16.17 2.71 -31.74
CA LYS A 294 16.40 3.16 -30.35
C LYS A 294 15.94 2.17 -29.27
N PHE A 295 15.04 1.24 -29.60
CA PHE A 295 14.47 0.29 -28.63
C PHE A 295 15.43 -0.87 -28.36
N GLY A 296 15.43 -1.90 -29.19
CA GLY A 296 16.30 -3.07 -29.05
C GLY A 296 17.67 -2.96 -29.71
N THR A 297 18.53 -3.94 -29.45
CA THR A 297 19.88 -4.05 -30.05
C THR A 297 19.93 -4.99 -31.27
N SER A 298 18.84 -5.70 -31.56
CA SER A 298 18.69 -6.63 -32.70
C SER A 298 17.33 -6.47 -33.37
N ASP A 299 17.15 -6.99 -34.59
CA ASP A 299 15.84 -6.94 -35.27
C ASP A 299 14.74 -7.71 -34.54
N ASP A 300 15.09 -8.74 -33.76
CA ASP A 300 14.14 -9.53 -32.95
C ASP A 300 13.70 -8.81 -31.67
N THR A 301 14.44 -7.79 -31.22
CA THR A 301 14.17 -7.01 -29.98
C THR A 301 13.68 -5.58 -30.26
N ARG A 302 13.42 -5.26 -31.54
CA ARG A 302 12.95 -3.94 -32.00
C ARG A 302 11.53 -4.03 -32.54
N PRO A 303 10.72 -2.96 -32.42
CA PRO A 303 9.45 -2.89 -33.15
C PRO A 303 9.72 -2.97 -34.66
N LYS A 304 8.75 -3.40 -35.45
CA LYS A 304 8.92 -3.62 -36.91
C LYS A 304 8.94 -2.30 -37.68
N LYS A 305 8.34 -1.24 -37.14
CA LYS A 305 8.28 0.12 -37.70
C LYS A 305 8.74 1.16 -36.69
N ASP A 306 8.97 2.36 -37.20
CA ASP A 306 9.08 3.58 -36.41
C ASP A 306 7.69 3.97 -35.85
N GLY A 307 7.64 4.71 -34.74
CA GLY A 307 6.41 5.15 -34.09
C GLY A 307 6.38 4.88 -32.58
N ALA A 308 6.19 5.92 -31.78
CA ALA A 308 6.18 5.81 -30.31
C ALA A 308 5.21 6.80 -29.63
N TRP A 309 4.64 6.36 -28.51
CA TRP A 309 3.93 7.20 -27.54
C TRP A 309 4.94 7.92 -26.65
N LEU A 310 4.72 9.21 -26.42
CA LEU A 310 5.43 9.94 -25.36
C LEU A 310 4.68 9.73 -24.06
N ILE A 311 5.37 9.20 -23.06
CA ILE A 311 4.81 8.80 -21.77
C ILE A 311 5.35 9.70 -20.66
N LYS A 312 4.45 10.20 -19.82
CA LYS A 312 4.75 10.74 -18.49
C LYS A 312 4.67 9.59 -17.47
N ASN A 313 5.77 9.34 -16.76
CA ASN A 313 5.85 8.30 -15.74
C ASN A 313 5.46 8.84 -14.34
N SER A 314 5.57 8.00 -13.31
CA SER A 314 5.30 8.32 -11.90
C SER A 314 6.48 7.95 -10.97
N TRP A 315 7.72 8.00 -11.47
CA TRP A 315 8.95 7.65 -10.74
C TRP A 315 9.85 8.88 -10.49
N GLY A 316 9.26 10.07 -10.45
CA GLY A 316 9.97 11.34 -10.26
C GLY A 316 10.68 11.88 -11.52
N ALA A 317 11.04 13.16 -11.46
CA ALA A 317 11.67 13.87 -12.59
C ALA A 317 13.15 13.54 -12.81
N ASP A 318 13.83 12.89 -11.85
CA ASP A 318 15.24 12.49 -12.00
C ASP A 318 15.40 11.13 -12.74
N TRP A 319 14.31 10.39 -12.99
CA TRP A 319 14.30 9.16 -13.77
C TRP A 319 14.03 9.43 -15.27
N GLY A 320 14.67 8.67 -16.17
CA GLY A 320 14.39 8.74 -17.61
C GLY A 320 14.78 10.09 -18.27
N ASP A 321 13.99 10.52 -19.27
CA ASP A 321 14.12 11.85 -19.89
C ASP A 321 13.32 12.88 -19.08
N ASP A 322 13.84 13.28 -17.93
CA ASP A 322 13.21 14.23 -17.00
C ASP A 322 11.81 13.77 -16.50
N GLY A 323 11.67 12.48 -16.22
CA GLY A 323 10.43 11.80 -15.83
C GLY A 323 9.60 11.24 -16.99
N TYR A 324 10.11 11.30 -18.22
CA TYR A 324 9.43 10.85 -19.43
C TYR A 324 10.19 9.70 -20.12
N PHE A 325 9.48 8.93 -20.95
CA PHE A 325 10.07 7.95 -21.84
C PHE A 325 9.19 7.73 -23.08
N TRP A 326 9.70 6.99 -24.05
CA TRP A 326 9.00 6.64 -25.29
C TRP A 326 8.59 5.17 -25.30
N LEU A 327 7.29 4.89 -25.35
CA LEU A 327 6.76 3.54 -25.45
C LEU A 327 6.43 3.22 -26.91
N SER A 328 6.95 2.10 -27.42
CA SER A 328 6.67 1.66 -28.80
C SER A 328 5.16 1.50 -29.05
N TYR A 329 4.66 1.96 -30.20
CA TYR A 329 3.28 1.64 -30.60
C TYR A 329 3.06 0.13 -30.73
N GLU A 330 4.09 -0.63 -31.10
CA GLU A 330 4.00 -2.07 -31.37
C GLU A 330 4.03 -2.94 -30.11
N ASP A 331 4.13 -2.37 -28.91
CA ASP A 331 4.22 -3.13 -27.66
C ASP A 331 2.97 -4.01 -27.41
N PRO A 332 3.10 -5.36 -27.40
CA PRO A 332 1.99 -6.30 -27.25
C PRO A 332 1.42 -6.37 -25.81
N THR A 333 2.14 -5.84 -24.83
CA THR A 333 1.68 -5.85 -23.43
C THR A 333 0.68 -4.74 -23.15
N ILE A 334 0.64 -3.67 -23.97
CA ILE A 334 -0.28 -2.54 -23.78
C ILE A 334 -1.71 -3.05 -23.58
N GLY A 335 -2.29 -2.67 -22.44
CA GLY A 335 -3.62 -3.06 -22.01
C GLY A 335 -4.63 -1.94 -22.21
N SER A 336 -5.19 -1.47 -21.10
CA SER A 336 -6.31 -0.53 -21.09
C SER A 336 -5.87 0.91 -21.32
N VAL A 337 -6.73 1.66 -22.01
CA VAL A 337 -6.65 3.13 -22.15
C VAL A 337 -7.94 3.72 -21.60
N ALA A 338 -7.82 4.70 -20.71
CA ALA A 338 -8.94 5.47 -20.18
C ALA A 338 -8.63 6.98 -20.27
N THR A 339 -9.63 7.76 -20.67
CA THR A 339 -9.58 9.23 -20.64
C THR A 339 -10.73 9.72 -19.78
N TYR A 340 -10.43 10.40 -18.68
CA TYR A 340 -11.40 10.82 -17.67
C TYR A 340 -11.81 12.27 -17.91
N ILE A 341 -13.11 12.56 -17.76
CA ILE A 341 -13.67 13.91 -17.92
C ILE A 341 -14.48 14.25 -16.67
N VAL A 342 -14.18 15.41 -16.09
CA VAL A 342 -14.87 15.92 -14.88
C VAL A 342 -15.47 17.32 -15.10
N ASP A 343 -16.45 17.66 -14.27
CA ASP A 343 -17.09 18.99 -14.15
C ASP A 343 -17.17 19.42 -12.66
N SER A 344 -17.66 20.64 -12.39
CA SER A 344 -17.90 21.14 -11.03
C SER A 344 -18.77 20.17 -10.22
N LYS A 345 -18.37 19.93 -8.97
CA LYS A 345 -19.15 19.15 -8.01
C LYS A 345 -20.55 19.69 -7.72
N ASP A 346 -20.74 21.00 -7.91
CA ASP A 346 -22.04 21.66 -7.77
C ASP A 346 -22.92 21.48 -9.03
N ASN A 347 -22.76 20.38 -9.77
CA ASN A 347 -23.63 19.98 -10.88
C ASN A 347 -24.94 19.34 -10.38
N TYR A 348 -24.87 18.48 -9.36
CA TYR A 348 -26.02 17.78 -8.79
C TYR A 348 -25.91 17.65 -7.27
N SER A 349 -27.05 17.74 -6.57
CA SER A 349 -27.10 17.73 -5.10
C SER A 349 -27.20 16.34 -4.49
N ASN A 350 -27.76 15.36 -5.21
CA ASN A 350 -27.84 13.97 -4.75
C ASN A 350 -27.49 12.99 -5.86
N TYR A 351 -26.86 11.90 -5.45
CA TYR A 351 -26.58 10.71 -6.21
C TYR A 351 -27.50 9.54 -5.78
N TYR A 352 -27.93 8.75 -6.76
CA TYR A 352 -28.61 7.47 -6.62
C TYR A 352 -27.92 6.44 -7.49
N GLY A 353 -27.14 5.57 -6.88
CA GLY A 353 -26.43 4.51 -7.58
C GLY A 353 -25.57 3.73 -6.61
N VAL A 354 -24.98 2.67 -7.13
CA VAL A 354 -23.86 1.95 -6.52
C VAL A 354 -22.95 1.60 -7.67
N GLY A 355 -21.66 1.86 -7.48
CA GLY A 355 -20.59 1.45 -8.37
C GLY A 355 -19.42 1.01 -7.51
N LYS A 356 -19.62 0.02 -6.63
CA LYS A 356 -18.58 -0.47 -5.71
C LYS A 356 -17.65 -1.47 -6.39
N MET A 357 -17.19 -1.07 -7.58
CA MET A 357 -16.34 -1.77 -8.52
C MET A 357 -16.98 -2.92 -9.33
N TRP A 358 -16.23 -3.31 -10.35
CA TRP A 358 -16.37 -4.56 -11.13
C TRP A 358 -17.56 -4.62 -12.08
N SER A 359 -17.42 -3.88 -13.18
CA SER A 359 -18.25 -4.06 -14.36
C SER A 359 -17.88 -5.35 -15.11
N LEU A 360 -18.86 -6.22 -15.34
CA LEU A 360 -18.88 -7.15 -16.47
C LEU A 360 -20.02 -6.76 -17.41
N ASN A 361 -20.16 -7.44 -18.54
CA ASN A 361 -21.17 -7.14 -19.53
C ASN A 361 -22.17 -8.31 -19.64
N ALA A 362 -23.45 -7.99 -19.82
CA ALA A 362 -24.53 -8.96 -19.94
C ALA A 362 -25.28 -8.82 -21.28
N SER A 363 -25.73 -9.97 -21.78
CA SER A 363 -26.71 -10.07 -22.85
C SER A 363 -28.11 -10.12 -22.26
N ALA A 364 -29.07 -9.49 -22.94
CA ALA A 364 -30.48 -9.57 -22.54
C ALA A 364 -31.18 -10.85 -23.04
N ASP A 365 -30.50 -11.68 -23.84
CA ASP A 365 -31.05 -12.95 -24.30
C ASP A 365 -30.84 -14.06 -23.25
N THR A 366 -31.95 -14.65 -22.81
CA THR A 366 -31.96 -15.72 -21.79
C THR A 366 -31.73 -17.12 -22.38
N PHE A 367 -31.73 -17.27 -23.71
CA PHE A 367 -31.61 -18.58 -24.37
C PHE A 367 -30.78 -18.55 -25.67
N TYR A 368 -29.64 -19.27 -25.64
CA TYR A 368 -28.76 -19.68 -26.75
C TYR A 368 -27.45 -18.89 -26.95
N LYS A 369 -26.61 -19.41 -27.86
CA LYS A 369 -25.17 -19.16 -28.00
C LYS A 369 -24.84 -18.38 -29.27
N ASP A 370 -23.98 -17.38 -29.12
CA ASP A 370 -22.88 -16.90 -29.99
C ASP A 370 -23.12 -16.62 -31.51
N GLU A 371 -24.27 -16.92 -32.12
CA GLU A 371 -24.56 -16.55 -33.52
C GLU A 371 -25.86 -15.74 -33.70
N ASP A 372 -26.80 -15.81 -32.73
CA ASP A 372 -28.08 -15.07 -32.73
C ASP A 372 -28.20 -14.10 -31.54
N ALA A 373 -27.13 -13.91 -30.75
CA ALA A 373 -27.17 -13.15 -29.50
C ALA A 373 -27.57 -11.69 -29.72
N LYS A 374 -28.48 -11.20 -28.87
CA LYS A 374 -29.05 -9.87 -29.02
C LYS A 374 -28.08 -8.79 -28.57
N LYS A 375 -27.53 -8.07 -29.56
CA LYS A 375 -26.77 -6.82 -29.41
C LYS A 375 -27.61 -5.65 -28.85
N TYR A 376 -28.79 -5.91 -28.28
CA TYR A 376 -29.62 -4.92 -27.59
C TYR A 376 -30.29 -5.55 -26.37
N GLY A 377 -30.58 -4.71 -25.37
CA GLY A 377 -31.24 -5.10 -24.14
C GLY A 377 -31.85 -3.92 -23.42
N TYR A 378 -32.69 -4.19 -22.42
CA TYR A 378 -33.20 -3.19 -21.48
C TYR A 378 -32.66 -3.52 -20.08
N MET A 379 -32.11 -2.50 -19.42
CA MET A 379 -31.76 -2.53 -17.99
C MET A 379 -32.55 -1.46 -17.24
N SER A 380 -32.75 -1.68 -15.94
CA SER A 380 -33.39 -0.70 -15.08
C SER A 380 -32.93 -0.82 -13.64
N ASN A 381 -32.73 0.33 -12.99
CA ASN A 381 -32.63 0.43 -11.55
C ASN A 381 -33.88 1.17 -11.03
N ILE A 382 -34.51 0.61 -9.99
CA ILE A 382 -35.64 1.18 -9.26
C ILE A 382 -35.11 1.73 -7.94
N PHE A 383 -35.25 3.04 -7.74
CA PHE A 383 -34.81 3.77 -6.57
C PHE A 383 -36.01 4.30 -5.77
N THR A 384 -35.78 4.68 -4.50
CA THR A 384 -36.75 5.43 -3.69
C THR A 384 -36.22 6.84 -3.46
N ALA A 385 -36.99 7.85 -3.85
CA ALA A 385 -36.61 9.26 -3.72
C ALA A 385 -36.41 9.65 -2.24
N LYS A 386 -35.25 10.26 -1.91
CA LYS A 386 -34.91 10.72 -0.57
C LYS A 386 -35.70 11.98 -0.21
N GLY A 387 -36.03 12.83 -1.20
CA GLY A 387 -36.65 14.13 -0.99
C GLY A 387 -37.70 14.53 -2.03
N ASP A 388 -38.22 15.75 -1.87
CA ASP A 388 -38.96 16.45 -2.92
C ASP A 388 -37.92 17.05 -3.89
N GLU A 389 -37.60 16.34 -4.96
CA GLU A 389 -36.43 16.56 -5.82
C GLU A 389 -36.79 16.43 -7.32
N GLN A 390 -35.92 16.90 -8.21
CA GLN A 390 -36.04 16.65 -9.65
C GLN A 390 -34.85 15.83 -10.15
N LEU A 391 -35.15 14.73 -10.84
CA LEU A 391 -34.17 13.94 -11.59
C LEU A 391 -33.80 14.68 -12.87
N GLU A 392 -32.51 14.87 -13.08
CA GLU A 392 -31.97 15.75 -14.12
C GLU A 392 -31.00 15.04 -15.05
N ALA A 393 -30.24 14.05 -14.57
CA ALA A 393 -29.36 13.24 -15.38
C ALA A 393 -29.35 11.78 -14.94
N VAL A 394 -28.90 10.91 -15.83
CA VAL A 394 -28.68 9.50 -15.59
C VAL A 394 -27.31 9.13 -16.13
N SER A 395 -26.51 8.35 -15.40
CA SER A 395 -25.26 7.80 -15.94
C SER A 395 -25.36 6.31 -16.17
N PHE A 396 -24.71 5.83 -17.21
CA PHE A 396 -24.57 4.42 -17.49
C PHE A 396 -23.28 4.17 -18.26
N TYR A 397 -22.82 2.92 -18.28
CA TYR A 397 -21.75 2.52 -19.18
C TYR A 397 -22.28 2.14 -20.56
N THR A 398 -21.48 2.35 -21.59
CA THR A 398 -21.66 1.73 -22.90
C THR A 398 -20.51 0.77 -23.19
N THR A 399 -20.81 -0.34 -23.87
CA THR A 399 -19.90 -1.48 -24.06
C THR A 399 -19.46 -1.64 -25.51
N ASP A 400 -19.73 -0.65 -26.37
CA ASP A 400 -19.36 -0.68 -27.78
C ASP A 400 -19.24 0.74 -28.36
N VAL A 401 -18.58 0.85 -29.50
CA VAL A 401 -18.37 2.09 -30.25
C VAL A 401 -19.66 2.44 -30.99
N ASN A 402 -20.19 3.65 -30.80
CA ASN A 402 -21.52 4.07 -31.27
C ASN A 402 -22.69 3.24 -30.67
N THR A 403 -22.59 2.81 -29.40
CA THR A 403 -23.76 2.27 -28.68
C THR A 403 -24.89 3.30 -28.66
N GLN A 404 -26.05 2.90 -29.16
CA GLN A 404 -27.27 3.70 -29.12
C GLN A 404 -28.00 3.45 -27.80
N TYR A 405 -28.57 4.51 -27.23
CA TYR A 405 -29.41 4.42 -26.04
C TYR A 405 -30.80 5.02 -26.23
N GLU A 406 -31.76 4.52 -25.46
CA GLU A 406 -33.11 5.07 -25.31
C GLU A 406 -33.48 5.05 -23.82
N ILE A 407 -33.80 6.22 -23.25
CA ILE A 407 -34.06 6.41 -21.81
C ILE A 407 -35.54 6.72 -21.59
N THR A 408 -36.14 6.04 -20.60
CA THR A 408 -37.50 6.29 -20.10
C THR A 408 -37.51 6.26 -18.57
N VAL A 409 -38.17 7.23 -17.95
CA VAL A 409 -38.30 7.35 -16.49
C VAL A 409 -39.76 7.13 -16.09
N TYR A 410 -39.99 6.25 -15.11
CA TYR A 410 -41.30 6.02 -14.51
C TYR A 410 -41.33 6.47 -13.05
N THR A 411 -42.44 7.02 -12.59
CA THR A 411 -42.67 7.43 -11.19
C THR A 411 -43.85 6.70 -10.58
N GLY A 412 -43.78 6.41 -9.28
CA GLY A 412 -44.79 5.64 -8.56
C GLY A 412 -44.76 4.16 -8.93
N THR A 413 -43.57 3.58 -9.06
CA THR A 413 -43.35 2.17 -9.45
C THR A 413 -43.45 1.20 -8.27
N ASP A 414 -43.91 -0.01 -8.55
CA ASP A 414 -43.75 -1.16 -7.65
C ASP A 414 -42.31 -1.69 -7.75
N LYS A 415 -41.74 -2.15 -6.63
CA LYS A 415 -40.35 -2.69 -6.61
C LYS A 415 -40.17 -3.98 -7.44
N GLU A 416 -41.25 -4.65 -7.81
CA GLU A 416 -41.23 -5.89 -8.59
C GLU A 416 -41.27 -5.65 -10.12
N ASN A 417 -41.49 -4.42 -10.58
CA ASN A 417 -41.65 -4.13 -12.01
C ASN A 417 -41.34 -2.66 -12.34
N PRO A 418 -40.26 -2.37 -13.10
CA PRO A 418 -39.86 -0.99 -13.38
C PRO A 418 -40.84 -0.22 -14.27
N VAL A 419 -41.70 -0.89 -15.06
CA VAL A 419 -42.67 -0.24 -15.95
C VAL A 419 -44.11 -0.22 -15.40
N SER A 420 -44.29 -0.53 -14.11
CA SER A 420 -45.58 -0.52 -13.41
C SER A 420 -46.15 0.89 -13.16
N GLY A 421 -45.27 1.88 -13.03
CA GLY A 421 -45.61 3.27 -12.68
C GLY A 421 -46.14 4.10 -13.87
N SER A 422 -46.24 5.41 -13.66
CA SER A 422 -46.56 6.36 -14.72
C SER A 422 -45.30 6.82 -15.43
N ILE A 423 -45.29 6.83 -16.77
CA ILE A 423 -44.21 7.44 -17.57
C ILE A 423 -44.16 8.94 -17.23
N ALA A 424 -43.01 9.38 -16.72
CA ALA A 424 -42.75 10.77 -16.38
C ALA A 424 -41.86 11.47 -17.44
N SER A 425 -40.93 10.73 -18.04
CA SER A 425 -40.16 11.15 -19.23
C SER A 425 -39.89 9.94 -20.13
N SER A 426 -39.85 10.15 -21.45
CA SER A 426 -39.62 9.07 -22.43
C SER A 426 -39.17 9.63 -23.78
N GLY A 427 -38.41 8.83 -24.53
CA GLY A 427 -38.05 9.14 -25.92
C GLY A 427 -36.78 9.99 -26.06
N LEU A 428 -36.03 10.17 -24.98
CA LEU A 428 -34.65 10.64 -25.04
C LEU A 428 -33.79 9.53 -25.66
N THR A 429 -33.14 9.83 -26.77
CA THR A 429 -32.27 8.89 -27.48
C THR A 429 -30.97 9.55 -27.89
N GLY A 430 -29.89 8.79 -27.88
CA GLY A 430 -28.57 9.26 -28.30
C GLY A 430 -27.67 8.13 -28.76
N THR A 431 -26.38 8.45 -28.95
CA THR A 431 -25.37 7.52 -29.43
C THR A 431 -24.02 7.95 -28.87
N GLU A 432 -23.43 7.14 -28.01
CA GLU A 432 -22.11 7.43 -27.44
C GLU A 432 -21.02 6.92 -28.37
N LYS A 433 -20.11 7.81 -28.78
CA LYS A 433 -19.07 7.52 -29.77
C LYS A 433 -18.06 6.48 -29.25
N TYR A 434 -17.71 6.60 -27.97
CA TYR A 434 -16.73 5.78 -27.28
C TYR A 434 -17.44 4.90 -26.25
N PRO A 435 -17.00 3.65 -26.01
CA PRO A 435 -17.39 2.87 -24.86
C PRO A 435 -16.83 3.49 -23.57
N GLY A 436 -17.43 3.13 -22.44
CA GLY A 436 -17.03 3.59 -21.10
C GLY A 436 -18.19 4.22 -20.34
N TYR A 437 -17.89 5.10 -19.40
CA TYR A 437 -18.89 5.75 -18.52
C TYR A 437 -19.39 7.05 -19.15
N HIS A 438 -20.70 7.32 -19.05
CA HIS A 438 -21.32 8.53 -19.59
C HIS A 438 -22.39 9.08 -18.65
N THR A 439 -22.46 10.40 -18.52
CA THR A 439 -23.55 11.10 -17.79
C THR A 439 -24.45 11.83 -18.77
N VAL A 440 -25.62 11.25 -19.02
CA VAL A 440 -26.62 11.79 -19.95
C VAL A 440 -27.66 12.61 -19.19
N GLU A 441 -27.63 13.92 -19.38
CA GLU A 441 -28.68 14.83 -18.92
C GLU A 441 -30.00 14.59 -19.68
N LEU A 442 -31.11 14.68 -18.95
CA LEU A 442 -32.46 14.52 -19.49
C LEU A 442 -32.93 15.80 -20.19
N ASP A 443 -33.54 15.67 -21.38
CA ASP A 443 -34.25 16.77 -22.07
C ASP A 443 -35.25 17.51 -21.17
N LYS A 444 -35.83 16.79 -20.20
CA LYS A 444 -36.80 17.32 -19.23
C LYS A 444 -36.58 16.67 -17.88
N ALA A 445 -36.36 17.51 -16.87
CA ALA A 445 -36.27 17.07 -15.49
C ALA A 445 -37.59 16.44 -15.01
N VAL A 446 -37.50 15.39 -14.20
CA VAL A 446 -38.65 14.64 -13.68
C VAL A 446 -38.85 14.94 -12.21
N ALA A 447 -40.03 15.44 -11.84
CA ALA A 447 -40.39 15.69 -10.44
C ALA A 447 -40.59 14.38 -9.67
N LEU A 448 -39.90 14.27 -8.53
CA LEU A 448 -39.96 13.17 -7.57
C LEU A 448 -40.42 13.70 -6.21
N LYS A 449 -41.19 12.88 -5.49
CA LYS A 449 -41.68 13.15 -4.13
C LYS A 449 -40.98 12.26 -3.13
N SER A 450 -40.70 12.80 -1.94
CA SER A 450 -40.02 12.05 -0.88
C SER A 450 -40.74 10.73 -0.56
N GLY A 451 -40.00 9.62 -0.63
CA GLY A 451 -40.49 8.27 -0.38
C GLY A 451 -41.24 7.60 -1.54
N GLU A 452 -41.37 8.24 -2.72
CA GLU A 452 -41.91 7.55 -3.91
C GLU A 452 -40.83 6.76 -4.64
N ASN A 453 -41.19 5.59 -5.16
CA ASN A 453 -40.29 4.85 -6.03
C ASN A 453 -40.31 5.44 -7.44
N PHE A 454 -39.16 5.45 -8.09
CA PHE A 454 -39.02 5.75 -9.51
C PHE A 454 -38.09 4.73 -10.15
N SER A 455 -38.26 4.48 -11.44
CA SER A 455 -37.36 3.63 -12.23
C SER A 455 -36.78 4.43 -13.39
N ILE A 456 -35.56 4.05 -13.75
CA ILE A 456 -34.90 4.50 -14.97
C ILE A 456 -34.77 3.26 -15.83
N VAL A 457 -35.41 3.24 -16.99
CA VAL A 457 -35.30 2.18 -17.99
C VAL A 457 -34.38 2.70 -19.09
N VAL A 458 -33.23 2.05 -19.25
CA VAL A 458 -32.29 2.32 -20.33
C VAL A 458 -32.26 1.11 -21.25
N LYS A 459 -32.54 1.34 -22.52
CA LYS A 459 -32.31 0.36 -23.57
C LYS A 459 -31.00 0.69 -24.25
N LEU A 460 -30.08 -0.26 -24.28
CA LEU A 460 -28.81 -0.15 -25.00
C LEU A 460 -28.85 -0.99 -26.28
N THR A 461 -28.16 -0.54 -27.33
CA THR A 461 -28.07 -1.22 -28.63
C THR A 461 -26.67 -1.02 -29.22
N ASN A 462 -25.87 -2.07 -29.18
CA ASN A 462 -24.51 -2.13 -29.69
C ASN A 462 -24.50 -2.44 -31.20
N PRO A 463 -23.59 -1.84 -31.99
CA PRO A 463 -23.38 -2.23 -33.37
C PRO A 463 -22.78 -3.64 -33.55
N GLN A 464 -21.83 -4.04 -32.70
CA GLN A 464 -21.09 -5.31 -32.79
C GLN A 464 -21.10 -6.15 -31.52
N TYR A 465 -20.78 -5.60 -30.36
CA TYR A 465 -20.54 -6.41 -29.18
C TYR A 465 -21.84 -6.98 -28.59
N GLU A 466 -21.86 -8.27 -28.28
CA GLU A 466 -23.10 -9.02 -28.00
C GLU A 466 -23.62 -8.88 -26.56
N TYR A 467 -22.86 -8.18 -25.71
CA TYR A 467 -23.18 -7.93 -24.30
C TYR A 467 -23.38 -6.42 -24.06
N PRO A 468 -24.56 -5.87 -24.40
CA PRO A 468 -24.83 -4.43 -24.32
C PRO A 468 -25.12 -3.89 -22.92
N LEU A 469 -25.32 -4.74 -21.90
CA LEU A 469 -25.77 -4.29 -20.57
C LEU A 469 -24.63 -4.36 -19.52
N PRO A 470 -24.12 -3.23 -19.03
CA PRO A 470 -23.06 -3.22 -18.01
C PRO A 470 -23.61 -3.54 -16.62
N ILE A 471 -23.06 -4.57 -15.99
CA ILE A 471 -23.49 -5.09 -14.69
C ILE A 471 -22.40 -4.96 -13.63
N GLU A 472 -22.80 -4.60 -12.42
CA GLU A 472 -21.94 -4.67 -11.22
C GLU A 472 -21.90 -6.13 -10.75
N THR A 473 -20.69 -6.67 -10.60
CA THR A 473 -20.47 -8.10 -10.31
C THR A 473 -19.49 -8.30 -9.16
N TYR A 474 -19.78 -9.29 -8.33
CA TYR A 474 -19.01 -9.69 -7.17
C TYR A 474 -18.43 -11.09 -7.37
N PHE A 475 -17.14 -11.26 -7.11
CA PHE A 475 -16.42 -12.53 -7.21
C PHE A 475 -16.34 -13.16 -5.82
N ASN A 476 -16.90 -14.36 -5.63
CA ASN A 476 -16.83 -15.10 -4.37
C ASN A 476 -15.97 -16.36 -4.51
N GLY A 477 -14.87 -16.42 -3.75
CA GLY A 477 -14.00 -17.60 -3.71
C GLY A 477 -14.58 -18.80 -2.95
N PHE A 478 -15.41 -18.56 -1.91
CA PHE A 478 -15.69 -19.62 -0.92
C PHE A 478 -17.12 -19.70 -0.36
N TYR A 479 -18.03 -18.77 -0.66
CA TYR A 479 -19.39 -18.77 -0.09
C TYR A 479 -20.53 -18.62 -1.10
N ASN A 480 -21.66 -19.25 -0.77
CA ASN A 480 -22.85 -19.33 -1.61
C ASN A 480 -23.91 -18.30 -1.18
N SER A 481 -23.47 -17.05 -0.95
CA SER A 481 -24.29 -15.95 -0.41
C SER A 481 -23.89 -14.61 -1.00
N SER A 482 -24.88 -13.79 -1.36
CA SER A 482 -24.68 -12.39 -1.79
C SER A 482 -24.02 -11.55 -0.69
N PRO A 483 -23.26 -10.49 -1.04
CA PRO A 483 -22.64 -9.60 -0.06
C PRO A 483 -23.69 -8.93 0.83
N LYS A 484 -23.38 -8.77 2.11
CA LYS A 484 -24.22 -8.02 3.05
C LYS A 484 -24.33 -6.54 2.67
N TYR A 485 -23.29 -5.97 2.04
CA TYR A 485 -23.25 -4.56 1.66
C TYR A 485 -23.70 -4.25 0.23
N SER A 486 -24.34 -5.21 -0.47
CA SER A 486 -24.92 -4.97 -1.81
C SER A 486 -26.39 -4.51 -1.81
N ASP A 487 -27.07 -4.50 -0.66
CA ASP A 487 -28.48 -4.05 -0.53
C ASP A 487 -28.53 -2.58 -0.07
N ASP A 488 -28.49 -1.65 -1.02
CA ASP A 488 -28.78 -0.22 -0.82
C ASP A 488 -30.29 0.09 -0.85
N GLY A 489 -31.13 -0.94 -1.00
CA GLY A 489 -32.56 -0.84 -1.20
C GLY A 489 -33.01 -0.55 -2.64
N ARG A 490 -32.10 -0.44 -3.63
CA ARG A 490 -32.48 -0.41 -5.05
C ARG A 490 -32.96 -1.78 -5.51
N VAL A 491 -33.66 -1.83 -6.64
CA VAL A 491 -33.96 -3.10 -7.32
C VAL A 491 -33.52 -3.00 -8.77
N SER A 492 -32.65 -3.92 -9.19
CA SER A 492 -32.04 -3.96 -10.51
C SER A 492 -32.69 -5.06 -11.36
N MET A 493 -33.17 -4.68 -12.54
CA MET A 493 -34.06 -5.48 -13.38
C MET A 493 -33.61 -5.42 -14.84
N TYR A 494 -33.77 -6.51 -15.58
CA TYR A 494 -33.48 -6.56 -17.02
C TYR A 494 -34.64 -7.12 -17.84
N SER A 495 -34.67 -6.78 -19.13
CA SER A 495 -35.66 -7.29 -20.07
C SER A 495 -35.10 -7.39 -21.48
N GLU A 496 -35.52 -8.43 -22.19
CA GLU A 496 -35.26 -8.63 -23.62
C GLU A 496 -36.15 -7.72 -24.50
N ASN A 497 -37.35 -7.38 -24.01
CA ASN A 497 -38.43 -6.81 -24.81
C ASN A 497 -39.09 -5.55 -24.20
N GLY A 498 -38.62 -5.10 -23.04
CA GLY A 498 -39.10 -3.93 -22.30
C GLY A 498 -40.43 -4.14 -21.55
N LYS A 499 -40.92 -5.39 -21.44
CA LYS A 499 -42.23 -5.73 -20.85
C LYS A 499 -42.15 -6.85 -19.84
N ASP A 500 -41.43 -7.92 -20.20
CA ASP A 500 -41.21 -9.07 -19.34
C ASP A 500 -39.86 -8.85 -18.65
N TRP A 501 -39.89 -8.56 -17.35
CA TRP A 501 -38.74 -8.13 -16.55
C TRP A 501 -38.33 -9.22 -15.56
N ASN A 502 -37.03 -9.45 -15.44
CA ASN A 502 -36.41 -10.41 -14.53
C ASN A 502 -35.43 -9.70 -13.58
N ASP A 503 -35.18 -10.30 -12.42
CA ASP A 503 -34.25 -9.77 -11.41
C ASP A 503 -32.79 -9.98 -11.84
N VAL A 504 -31.93 -8.97 -11.65
CA VAL A 504 -30.52 -9.06 -12.07
C VAL A 504 -29.75 -10.17 -11.35
N SER A 505 -30.15 -10.54 -10.13
CA SER A 505 -29.49 -11.60 -9.36
C SER A 505 -29.55 -12.97 -10.04
N GLU A 506 -30.51 -13.19 -10.96
CA GLU A 506 -30.62 -14.39 -11.81
C GLU A 506 -29.46 -14.55 -12.80
N LEU A 507 -28.68 -13.50 -13.06
CA LEU A 507 -27.50 -13.54 -13.94
C LEU A 507 -26.25 -14.16 -13.29
N SER A 508 -26.32 -14.52 -12.00
CA SER A 508 -25.21 -15.06 -11.21
C SER A 508 -24.89 -16.53 -11.55
N TYR A 509 -23.61 -16.89 -11.75
CA TYR A 509 -23.20 -18.28 -12.01
C TYR A 509 -21.78 -18.62 -11.53
N VAL A 510 -21.41 -19.91 -11.60
CA VAL A 510 -20.12 -20.45 -11.14
C VAL A 510 -19.19 -20.72 -12.33
N THR A 511 -17.95 -20.21 -12.29
CA THR A 511 -16.91 -20.41 -13.31
C THR A 511 -15.54 -20.65 -12.66
N GLY A 512 -14.74 -21.56 -13.21
CA GLY A 512 -13.34 -21.79 -12.75
C GLY A 512 -13.15 -22.32 -11.32
N GLY A 513 -14.20 -22.44 -10.51
CA GLY A 513 -14.12 -22.67 -9.05
C GLY A 513 -14.68 -21.50 -8.22
N TYR A 514 -14.91 -20.36 -8.86
CA TYR A 514 -15.40 -19.11 -8.27
C TYR A 514 -16.88 -18.88 -8.59
N THR A 515 -17.58 -18.09 -7.78
CA THR A 515 -18.98 -17.69 -8.02
C THR A 515 -19.05 -16.21 -8.37
N LEU A 516 -19.58 -15.89 -9.55
CA LEU A 516 -19.91 -14.52 -9.95
C LEU A 516 -21.35 -14.21 -9.52
N CYS A 517 -21.51 -13.27 -8.59
CA CYS A 517 -22.80 -12.76 -8.11
C CYS A 517 -23.07 -11.38 -8.71
N THR A 518 -24.17 -11.21 -9.43
CA THR A 518 -24.52 -9.88 -9.98
C THR A 518 -25.29 -9.07 -8.95
N THR A 519 -24.85 -7.85 -8.65
CA THR A 519 -25.40 -6.97 -7.59
C THR A 519 -26.19 -5.77 -8.12
N GLY A 520 -26.07 -5.44 -9.40
CA GLY A 520 -26.82 -4.35 -10.02
C GLY A 520 -26.49 -4.12 -11.48
N PHE A 521 -27.17 -3.16 -12.10
CA PHE A 521 -26.69 -2.52 -13.32
C PHE A 521 -25.86 -1.28 -12.99
N CYS A 522 -24.83 -1.02 -13.79
CA CYS A 522 -24.04 0.22 -13.74
C CYS A 522 -24.87 1.39 -14.31
N LEU A 523 -25.90 1.79 -13.55
CA LEU A 523 -26.91 2.77 -13.92
C LEU A 523 -27.23 3.63 -12.68
N SER A 524 -26.95 4.93 -12.75
CA SER A 524 -27.15 5.87 -11.65
C SER A 524 -28.03 7.06 -12.07
N ALA A 525 -28.53 7.79 -11.08
CA ALA A 525 -29.42 8.93 -11.21
C ALA A 525 -28.88 10.13 -10.43
N PHE A 526 -29.04 11.34 -11.00
CA PHE A 526 -28.60 12.58 -10.38
C PHE A 526 -29.75 13.55 -10.23
N THR A 527 -29.93 14.07 -9.01
CA THR A 527 -31.05 14.95 -8.68
C THR A 527 -30.57 16.26 -8.05
N ASN A 528 -31.37 17.30 -8.22
CA ASN A 528 -31.31 18.52 -7.43
C ASN A 528 -32.67 18.71 -6.71
N PRO A 529 -32.76 19.56 -5.66
CA PRO A 529 -34.03 19.88 -5.01
C PRO A 529 -35.08 20.38 -6.02
N LEU A 530 -36.38 20.16 -5.74
CA LEU A 530 -37.43 20.77 -6.56
C LEU A 530 -37.36 22.31 -6.47
N PRO A 531 -37.59 23.04 -7.57
CA PRO A 531 -37.72 24.49 -7.54
C PRO A 531 -38.83 24.95 -6.57
N GLU A 532 -38.81 26.22 -6.14
CA GLU A 532 -39.86 26.79 -5.28
C GLU A 532 -41.29 26.63 -5.86
N SER A 533 -41.40 26.57 -7.19
CA SER A 533 -42.65 26.30 -7.92
C SER A 533 -43.24 24.91 -7.64
N ARG A 534 -42.41 23.96 -7.16
CA ARG A 534 -42.66 22.52 -7.07
C ARG A 534 -43.04 21.85 -8.39
N ILE A 535 -42.65 22.47 -9.51
CA ILE A 535 -42.80 21.94 -10.86
C ILE A 535 -41.39 21.74 -11.39
N ALA A 536 -41.08 20.52 -11.86
CA ALA A 536 -39.77 20.24 -12.42
C ALA A 536 -39.53 21.08 -13.68
N SER A 537 -38.28 21.52 -13.85
CA SER A 537 -37.88 22.51 -14.85
C SER A 537 -36.55 22.14 -15.48
N GLU A 538 -36.40 22.40 -16.78
CA GLU A 538 -35.13 22.24 -17.53
C GLU A 538 -33.97 22.96 -16.83
N ASN A 539 -32.77 22.40 -16.94
CA ASN A 539 -31.57 22.94 -16.32
C ASN A 539 -30.95 24.10 -17.12
N VAL A 540 -30.18 24.94 -16.44
CA VAL A 540 -29.28 25.88 -17.11
C VAL A 540 -27.84 25.41 -16.93
N ARG A 541 -27.21 25.08 -18.06
CA ARG A 541 -25.81 24.67 -18.15
C ARG A 541 -24.91 25.86 -18.44
N PHE A 542 -23.65 25.73 -18.04
CA PHE A 542 -22.61 26.75 -18.21
C PHE A 542 -21.49 26.17 -19.09
N SER A 543 -21.05 26.88 -20.12
CA SER A 543 -20.01 26.40 -21.03
C SER A 543 -18.57 26.47 -20.49
N ILE A 544 -18.40 26.89 -19.23
CA ILE A 544 -17.11 27.00 -18.55
C ILE A 544 -17.35 26.59 -17.09
N ILE A 545 -16.55 25.64 -16.61
CA ILE A 545 -16.49 25.23 -15.20
C ILE A 545 -16.24 26.49 -14.34
N GLU A 546 -16.79 26.56 -13.12
CA GLU A 546 -16.50 27.69 -12.25
C GLU A 546 -15.05 27.75 -11.77
N GLY A 547 -14.66 28.87 -11.16
CA GLY A 547 -13.29 29.10 -10.72
C GLY A 547 -12.52 30.07 -11.63
N PRO A 548 -11.20 29.90 -11.81
CA PRO A 548 -10.35 30.91 -12.45
C PRO A 548 -10.58 31.01 -13.96
N VAL A 549 -10.83 32.21 -14.48
CA VAL A 549 -10.97 32.45 -15.93
C VAL A 549 -10.25 33.72 -16.38
N ALA A 550 -9.77 33.74 -17.62
CA ALA A 550 -9.24 34.95 -18.23
C ALA A 550 -10.37 35.99 -18.44
N LEU A 551 -10.16 37.23 -18.01
CA LEU A 551 -11.16 38.29 -18.23
C LEU A 551 -11.32 38.58 -19.73
N GLY A 552 -12.57 38.64 -20.19
CA GLY A 552 -12.94 38.68 -21.60
C GLY A 552 -13.39 37.33 -22.17
N SER A 553 -13.28 36.23 -21.40
CA SER A 553 -13.85 34.93 -21.77
C SER A 553 -15.36 35.01 -22.03
N LYS A 554 -15.83 34.18 -22.97
CA LYS A 554 -17.24 34.06 -23.34
C LYS A 554 -17.87 32.88 -22.62
N LEU A 555 -18.71 33.18 -21.64
CA LEU A 555 -19.56 32.18 -21.00
C LEU A 555 -20.85 32.04 -21.82
N GLU A 556 -21.12 30.84 -22.32
CA GLU A 556 -22.38 30.50 -22.95
C GLU A 556 -23.28 29.74 -21.96
N LEU A 557 -24.59 29.96 -22.06
CA LEU A 557 -25.61 29.26 -21.29
C LEU A 557 -26.48 28.42 -22.24
N SER A 558 -26.85 27.21 -21.82
CA SER A 558 -27.69 26.26 -22.58
C SER A 558 -28.58 25.43 -21.64
N GLY A 559 -29.29 24.43 -22.19
CA GLY A 559 -30.13 23.49 -21.42
C GLY A 559 -31.63 23.81 -21.38
N ALA A 560 -32.06 25.04 -21.70
CA ALA A 560 -33.47 25.44 -21.69
C ALA A 560 -33.84 26.45 -22.80
N ASP A 561 -35.12 26.46 -23.20
CA ASP A 561 -35.67 27.35 -24.26
C ASP A 561 -35.65 28.85 -23.88
N GLU A 562 -35.93 29.18 -22.62
CA GLU A 562 -35.89 30.56 -22.10
C GLU A 562 -35.06 30.65 -20.81
N ILE A 563 -33.77 30.96 -21.00
CA ILE A 563 -32.79 31.18 -19.92
C ILE A 563 -32.79 32.65 -19.49
N TRP A 564 -32.75 32.87 -18.17
CA TRP A 564 -32.48 34.14 -17.52
C TRP A 564 -31.24 34.01 -16.63
N TYR A 565 -30.51 35.11 -16.46
CA TYR A 565 -29.36 35.15 -15.57
C TYR A 565 -29.27 36.49 -14.83
N SER A 566 -28.49 36.52 -13.76
CA SER A 566 -28.05 37.72 -13.07
C SER A 566 -26.56 37.61 -12.78
N ILE A 567 -25.91 38.76 -12.64
CA ILE A 567 -24.49 38.84 -12.24
C ILE A 567 -24.46 39.52 -10.87
N ASP A 568 -23.81 38.89 -9.89
CA ASP A 568 -23.67 39.35 -8.49
C ASP A 568 -25.00 39.72 -7.83
N GLY A 569 -26.06 38.94 -8.06
CA GLY A 569 -27.41 39.22 -7.53
C GLY A 569 -28.09 40.47 -8.11
N GLY A 570 -27.58 40.97 -9.26
CA GLY A 570 -28.14 42.11 -9.97
C GLY A 570 -29.50 41.85 -10.64
N ALA A 571 -29.92 42.76 -11.51
CA ALA A 571 -31.17 42.61 -12.26
C ALA A 571 -31.13 41.36 -13.17
N ALA A 572 -32.25 40.65 -13.25
CA ALA A 572 -32.39 39.49 -14.14
C ALA A 572 -32.42 39.94 -15.62
N ILE A 573 -31.58 39.31 -16.44
CA ILE A 573 -31.39 39.55 -17.87
C ILE A 573 -31.77 38.28 -18.62
N ARG A 574 -32.58 38.41 -19.69
CA ARG A 574 -32.85 37.28 -20.59
C ARG A 574 -31.59 36.95 -21.39
N TYR A 575 -31.17 35.70 -21.39
CA TYR A 575 -30.05 35.24 -22.20
C TYR A 575 -30.42 35.23 -23.68
N THR A 576 -29.60 35.86 -24.51
CA THR A 576 -29.79 35.95 -25.98
C THR A 576 -28.46 35.94 -26.76
N LYS A 577 -27.33 35.89 -26.05
CA LYS A 577 -25.95 35.91 -26.57
C LYS A 577 -24.99 35.58 -25.41
N PRO A 578 -23.78 35.08 -25.68
CA PRO A 578 -22.77 34.81 -24.66
C PRO A 578 -22.51 36.01 -23.72
N ILE A 579 -22.27 35.69 -22.46
CA ILE A 579 -21.87 36.62 -21.40
C ILE A 579 -20.37 36.83 -21.50
N ILE A 580 -19.91 38.08 -21.43
CA ILE A 580 -18.47 38.39 -21.40
C ILE A 580 -18.07 38.58 -19.93
N LEU A 581 -17.12 37.78 -19.45
CA LEU A 581 -16.65 37.83 -18.07
C LEU A 581 -15.60 38.95 -17.91
N GLU A 582 -16.06 40.19 -17.75
CA GLU A 582 -15.18 41.38 -17.65
C GLU A 582 -14.57 41.60 -16.25
N LYS A 583 -15.04 40.88 -15.24
CA LYS A 583 -14.53 40.90 -13.86
C LYS A 583 -14.84 39.57 -13.17
N ALA A 584 -14.20 39.35 -12.01
CA ALA A 584 -14.66 38.31 -11.09
C ALA A 584 -16.12 38.58 -10.67
N CYS A 585 -16.96 37.56 -10.73
CA CYS A 585 -18.39 37.64 -10.46
C CYS A 585 -19.02 36.26 -10.26
N THR A 586 -20.16 36.21 -9.57
CA THR A 586 -21.05 35.04 -9.58
C THR A 586 -22.13 35.25 -10.64
N VAL A 587 -22.25 34.31 -11.57
CA VAL A 587 -23.32 34.27 -12.56
C VAL A 587 -24.35 33.26 -12.08
N SER A 588 -25.53 33.74 -11.70
CA SER A 588 -26.67 32.90 -11.31
C SER A 588 -27.67 32.85 -12.45
N ALA A 589 -28.02 31.66 -12.93
CA ALA A 589 -28.90 31.45 -14.08
C ALA A 589 -29.98 30.41 -13.80
N TRP A 590 -31.13 30.59 -14.44
CA TRP A 590 -32.34 29.77 -14.29
C TRP A 590 -33.22 29.87 -15.52
N ASN A 591 -34.03 28.86 -15.80
CA ASN A 591 -35.03 28.93 -16.85
C ASN A 591 -36.33 29.59 -16.36
N LYS A 592 -37.20 29.97 -17.30
CA LYS A 592 -38.59 30.34 -17.00
C LYS A 592 -39.57 29.53 -17.83
N THR A 593 -40.37 28.73 -17.14
CA THR A 593 -41.42 27.90 -17.73
C THR A 593 -42.77 28.35 -17.19
N ASP A 594 -43.71 28.69 -18.08
CA ASP A 594 -45.05 29.19 -17.76
C ASP A 594 -45.11 30.35 -16.74
N GLY A 595 -44.07 31.18 -16.71
CA GLY A 595 -43.93 32.33 -15.80
C GLY A 595 -43.42 31.98 -14.40
N SER A 596 -43.21 30.70 -14.08
CA SER A 596 -42.46 30.25 -12.91
C SER A 596 -40.96 30.22 -13.23
N SER A 597 -40.11 30.41 -12.21
CA SER A 597 -38.66 30.21 -12.35
C SER A 597 -38.31 28.79 -11.90
N GLY A 598 -37.40 28.14 -12.62
CA GLY A 598 -36.79 26.88 -12.18
C GLY A 598 -35.71 27.08 -11.12
N ASN A 599 -34.88 26.06 -10.94
CA ASN A 599 -33.71 26.12 -10.05
C ASN A 599 -32.72 27.21 -10.51
N ILE A 600 -32.14 27.92 -9.54
CA ILE A 600 -31.09 28.91 -9.77
C ILE A 600 -29.74 28.20 -9.61
N VAL A 601 -29.11 27.86 -10.72
CA VAL A 601 -27.73 27.36 -10.75
C VAL A 601 -26.80 28.56 -10.70
N SER A 602 -25.79 28.54 -9.84
CA SER A 602 -24.81 29.61 -9.72
C SER A 602 -23.40 29.08 -9.95
N ARG A 603 -22.61 29.81 -10.73
CA ARG A 603 -21.19 29.53 -10.96
C ARG A 603 -20.37 30.76 -10.62
N THR A 604 -19.33 30.60 -9.81
CA THR A 604 -18.48 31.73 -9.37
C THR A 604 -17.17 31.79 -10.15
N TYR A 605 -16.98 32.87 -10.90
CA TYR A 605 -15.82 33.08 -11.73
C TYR A 605 -14.84 34.05 -11.06
N THR A 606 -13.60 33.60 -10.87
CA THR A 606 -12.49 34.43 -10.38
C THR A 606 -11.57 34.82 -11.53
N LYS A 607 -10.73 35.84 -11.33
CA LYS A 607 -9.74 36.20 -12.35
C LYS A 607 -8.60 35.17 -12.32
N ALA A 608 -8.35 34.51 -13.46
CA ALA A 608 -7.24 33.57 -13.58
C ALA A 608 -5.89 34.24 -13.41
N LYS A 609 -4.98 33.52 -12.76
CA LYS A 609 -3.55 33.79 -12.75
C LYS A 609 -2.91 33.05 -13.93
N SER A 610 -1.93 33.67 -14.55
CA SER A 610 -1.07 33.08 -15.57
C SER A 610 0.16 32.55 -14.86
N ALA A 611 0.36 31.23 -14.89
CA ALA A 611 1.37 30.55 -14.09
C ALA A 611 2.19 29.57 -14.94
N LEU A 612 3.24 29.03 -14.34
CA LEU A 612 3.99 27.88 -14.84
C LEU A 612 3.49 26.62 -14.11
N THR A 613 3.50 25.49 -14.80
CA THR A 613 3.23 24.17 -14.21
C THR A 613 4.47 23.63 -13.50
N GLU A 614 5.65 23.92 -14.04
CA GLU A 614 6.98 23.74 -13.40
C GLU A 614 8.01 24.63 -14.12
N TYR A 615 9.23 24.69 -13.58
CA TYR A 615 10.41 25.03 -14.38
C TYR A 615 11.64 24.24 -13.92
N ALA A 616 12.54 23.92 -14.85
CA ALA A 616 13.83 23.32 -14.57
C ALA A 616 14.97 24.34 -14.73
N ILE A 617 16.01 24.22 -13.91
CA ILE A 617 17.26 24.99 -13.97
C ILE A 617 18.39 24.02 -14.31
N SER A 618 19.27 24.36 -15.26
CA SER A 618 20.46 23.55 -15.58
C SER A 618 21.76 24.37 -15.57
N TYR A 619 22.84 23.75 -15.10
CA TYR A 619 24.22 24.25 -15.13
C TYR A 619 25.20 23.07 -14.98
N GLY A 620 26.25 23.03 -15.79
CA GLY A 620 27.09 21.83 -15.95
C GLY A 620 26.23 20.59 -16.23
N ASP A 621 26.55 19.48 -15.56
CA ASP A 621 25.78 18.23 -15.64
C ASP A 621 24.55 18.21 -14.70
N LYS A 622 24.21 19.32 -14.03
CA LYS A 622 23.10 19.38 -13.07
C LYS A 622 21.81 19.89 -13.71
N LYS A 623 20.70 19.26 -13.31
CA LYS A 623 19.34 19.78 -13.43
C LYS A 623 18.74 19.95 -12.02
N ILE A 624 17.81 20.88 -11.87
CA ILE A 624 17.00 21.09 -10.66
C ILE A 624 15.58 21.39 -11.16
N PHE A 625 14.62 20.57 -10.78
CA PHE A 625 13.20 20.79 -11.08
C PHE A 625 12.55 21.60 -9.95
N VAL A 626 11.66 22.52 -10.30
CA VAL A 626 10.95 23.39 -9.36
C VAL A 626 9.46 23.33 -9.67
N THR A 627 8.71 22.76 -8.72
CA THR A 627 7.27 22.48 -8.84
C THR A 627 6.43 23.60 -8.21
N PRO A 628 5.08 23.58 -8.32
CA PRO A 628 4.22 24.60 -7.72
C PRO A 628 4.39 24.77 -6.21
N ASP A 629 4.66 23.69 -5.49
CA ASP A 629 4.89 23.71 -4.04
C ASP A 629 6.23 24.38 -3.68
N ASP A 630 7.22 24.32 -4.58
CA ASP A 630 8.52 24.98 -4.41
C ASP A 630 8.51 26.48 -4.72
N TYR A 631 7.46 27.01 -5.37
CA TYR A 631 7.42 28.42 -5.79
C TYR A 631 7.41 29.42 -4.62
N ALA A 632 7.14 28.98 -3.40
CA ALA A 632 7.28 29.78 -2.19
C ALA A 632 8.74 29.92 -1.71
N ASN A 633 9.65 29.05 -2.18
CA ASN A 633 11.03 28.97 -1.72
C ASN A 633 11.95 29.90 -2.54
N GLU A 634 12.91 30.55 -1.86
CA GLU A 634 13.97 31.30 -2.56
C GLU A 634 14.93 30.33 -3.26
N ASN A 635 14.82 30.25 -4.59
CA ASN A 635 15.70 29.44 -5.43
C ASN A 635 17.06 30.14 -5.60
N VAL A 636 18.03 29.79 -4.74
CA VAL A 636 19.38 30.37 -4.72
C VAL A 636 20.43 29.41 -5.29
N ILE A 637 21.02 29.76 -6.43
CA ILE A 637 22.04 28.96 -7.12
C ILE A 637 23.42 29.61 -6.94
N ALA A 638 24.38 28.87 -6.39
CA ALA A 638 25.79 29.25 -6.38
C ALA A 638 26.52 28.48 -7.49
N LEU A 639 26.85 29.16 -8.60
CA LEU A 639 27.54 28.54 -9.72
C LEU A 639 28.98 28.13 -9.35
N PRO A 640 29.41 26.90 -9.69
CA PRO A 640 30.81 26.51 -9.66
C PRO A 640 31.68 27.41 -10.57
N VAL A 641 32.99 27.50 -10.29
CA VAL A 641 33.90 28.35 -11.07
C VAL A 641 34.01 27.93 -12.54
N GLY A 642 33.95 26.63 -12.80
CA GLY A 642 33.95 26.10 -14.18
C GLY A 642 32.70 26.48 -14.97
N GLU A 643 31.59 26.80 -14.29
CA GLU A 643 30.31 27.04 -14.95
C GLU A 643 30.15 28.47 -15.46
N SER A 644 29.68 28.58 -16.70
CA SER A 644 29.55 29.83 -17.41
C SER A 644 28.29 30.60 -16.97
N GLY A 645 27.16 29.93 -16.86
CA GLY A 645 25.85 30.48 -16.51
C GLY A 645 24.85 29.41 -16.06
N ILE A 646 23.56 29.74 -16.17
CA ILE A 646 22.44 28.77 -16.08
C ILE A 646 21.59 28.81 -17.36
N SER A 647 20.88 27.72 -17.64
CA SER A 647 19.74 27.71 -18.56
C SER A 647 18.46 27.36 -17.79
N ILE A 648 17.30 27.84 -18.26
CA ILE A 648 16.00 27.59 -17.63
C ILE A 648 15.03 27.02 -18.67
N ARG A 649 14.36 25.91 -18.34
CA ARG A 649 13.28 25.32 -19.12
C ARG A 649 11.95 25.46 -18.37
N PRO A 650 11.12 26.46 -18.70
CA PRO A 650 9.81 26.65 -18.08
C PRO A 650 8.73 25.82 -18.79
N ARG A 651 7.70 25.36 -18.07
CA ARG A 651 6.50 24.74 -18.64
C ARG A 651 5.24 25.53 -18.28
N GLY A 652 4.33 25.75 -19.22
CA GLY A 652 3.06 26.45 -18.96
C GLY A 652 2.28 26.87 -20.20
N CYS A 653 0.98 27.07 -20.03
CA CYS A 653 0.00 27.29 -21.11
C CYS A 653 0.00 28.69 -21.75
N ASP A 654 0.75 29.65 -21.19
CA ASP A 654 0.66 31.09 -21.50
C ASP A 654 1.96 31.63 -22.14
N GLU A 655 2.08 32.95 -22.37
CA GLU A 655 3.32 33.53 -22.91
C GLU A 655 4.38 33.64 -21.81
N ILE A 656 5.46 32.87 -21.97
CA ILE A 656 6.58 32.80 -21.03
C ILE A 656 7.77 33.62 -21.53
N THR A 657 8.41 34.35 -20.61
CA THR A 657 9.72 34.96 -20.83
C THR A 657 10.70 34.60 -19.72
N VAL A 658 11.95 34.36 -20.08
CA VAL A 658 13.09 34.23 -19.16
C VAL A 658 14.02 35.43 -19.40
N ASP A 659 14.30 36.20 -18.36
CA ASP A 659 15.13 37.42 -18.45
C ASP A 659 14.65 38.41 -19.54
N GLY A 660 13.33 38.49 -19.72
CA GLY A 660 12.69 39.33 -20.75
C GLY A 660 12.79 38.82 -22.20
N LYS A 661 13.43 37.68 -22.43
CA LYS A 661 13.41 36.97 -23.73
C LYS A 661 12.27 35.94 -23.73
N ARG A 662 11.51 35.85 -24.82
CA ARG A 662 10.47 34.82 -24.96
C ARG A 662 11.11 33.43 -25.08
N VAL A 663 10.55 32.45 -24.38
CA VAL A 663 10.90 31.03 -24.42
C VAL A 663 9.61 30.24 -24.62
N MET A 664 9.64 29.12 -25.34
CA MET A 664 8.47 28.24 -25.48
C MET A 664 8.32 27.35 -24.25
N SER A 665 7.14 26.76 -24.04
CA SER A 665 6.98 25.73 -23.00
C SER A 665 7.86 24.52 -23.35
N ASP A 666 8.54 23.97 -22.35
CA ASP A 666 9.50 22.86 -22.45
C ASP A 666 10.75 23.09 -23.32
N GLU A 667 11.02 24.33 -23.75
CA GLU A 667 12.31 24.70 -24.38
C GLU A 667 13.29 25.28 -23.34
N TRP A 668 14.56 24.86 -23.42
CA TRP A 668 15.64 25.50 -22.67
C TRP A 668 15.91 26.92 -23.19
N SER A 669 16.03 27.89 -22.28
CA SER A 669 16.49 29.24 -22.61
C SER A 669 17.90 29.24 -23.19
N GLU A 670 18.27 30.32 -23.89
CA GLU A 670 19.69 30.65 -24.09
C GLU A 670 20.41 30.69 -22.72
N GLU A 671 21.67 30.26 -22.69
CA GLU A 671 22.48 30.27 -21.47
C GLU A 671 22.67 31.70 -20.95
N ILE A 672 22.33 31.90 -19.68
CA ILE A 672 22.44 33.18 -18.99
C ILE A 672 23.77 33.21 -18.25
N THR A 673 24.80 33.67 -18.94
CA THR A 673 26.17 33.77 -18.43
C THR A 673 26.30 34.83 -17.33
N LEU A 674 27.04 34.52 -16.27
CA LEU A 674 27.42 35.49 -15.24
C LEU A 674 28.94 35.77 -15.27
N ALA A 675 29.32 36.99 -14.89
CA ALA A 675 30.71 37.32 -14.55
C ALA A 675 31.08 36.78 -13.16
N PRO A 676 32.35 36.41 -12.89
CA PRO A 676 32.75 36.02 -11.53
C PRO A 676 32.52 37.16 -10.54
N GLY A 677 31.90 36.84 -9.40
CA GLY A 677 31.44 37.79 -8.39
C GLY A 677 30.07 38.40 -8.64
N GLU A 678 29.45 38.14 -9.79
CA GLU A 678 28.11 38.64 -10.08
C GLU A 678 27.06 37.83 -9.29
N SER A 679 26.18 38.55 -8.59
CA SER A 679 24.89 38.05 -8.12
C SER A 679 23.79 38.69 -8.95
N ARG A 680 22.94 37.87 -9.57
CA ARG A 680 21.88 38.30 -10.48
C ARG A 680 20.58 37.56 -10.20
N ASP A 681 19.48 38.31 -10.19
CA ASP A 681 18.14 37.76 -10.11
C ASP A 681 17.61 37.51 -11.53
N ILE A 682 17.43 36.24 -11.87
CA ILE A 682 16.87 35.80 -13.15
C ILE A 682 15.37 35.68 -12.99
N VAL A 683 14.64 36.54 -13.71
CA VAL A 683 13.18 36.60 -13.65
C VAL A 683 12.58 35.74 -14.77
N ILE A 684 11.80 34.73 -14.38
CA ILE A 684 10.89 34.01 -15.27
C ILE A 684 9.51 34.65 -15.11
N LYS A 685 8.83 34.96 -16.21
CA LYS A 685 7.51 35.59 -16.20
C LYS A 685 6.54 34.84 -17.08
N SER A 686 5.40 34.46 -16.54
CA SER A 686 4.25 33.89 -17.27
C SER A 686 3.15 34.94 -17.37
N SER A 687 2.60 35.16 -18.57
CA SER A 687 1.56 36.17 -18.79
C SER A 687 0.61 35.84 -19.95
N ALA A 688 -0.66 36.20 -19.80
CA ALA A 688 -1.65 36.15 -20.88
C ALA A 688 -2.71 37.26 -20.74
N SER A 689 -3.35 37.60 -21.86
CA SER A 689 -4.44 38.59 -21.87
C SER A 689 -5.59 38.15 -20.97
N GLY A 690 -6.07 39.05 -20.11
CA GLY A 690 -7.18 38.80 -19.19
C GLY A 690 -6.78 38.08 -17.89
N LYS A 691 -5.57 37.51 -17.80
CA LYS A 691 -5.03 36.89 -16.58
C LYS A 691 -4.19 37.89 -15.75
N ASP A 692 -3.92 37.58 -14.49
CA ASP A 692 -2.84 38.23 -13.71
C ASP A 692 -1.51 37.53 -14.02
N ALA A 693 -0.44 38.29 -14.29
CA ALA A 693 0.86 37.71 -14.61
C ALA A 693 1.58 37.20 -13.35
N SER A 694 2.37 36.13 -13.49
CA SER A 694 3.27 35.64 -12.44
C SER A 694 4.72 35.92 -12.78
N GLU A 695 5.52 36.17 -11.75
CA GLU A 695 6.97 36.31 -11.83
C GLU A 695 7.62 35.39 -10.79
N TYR A 696 8.59 34.60 -11.24
CA TYR A 696 9.39 33.66 -10.47
C TYR A 696 10.85 34.11 -10.54
N THR A 697 11.61 33.99 -9.46
CA THR A 697 12.98 34.52 -9.40
C THR A 697 13.97 33.43 -8.99
N VAL A 698 14.97 33.20 -9.83
CA VAL A 698 16.14 32.37 -9.50
C VAL A 698 17.31 33.31 -9.21
N LYS A 699 17.78 33.33 -7.96
CA LYS A 699 18.92 34.16 -7.53
C LYS A 699 20.22 33.40 -7.80
N VAL A 700 20.93 33.78 -8.86
CA VAL A 700 22.17 33.12 -9.29
C VAL A 700 23.35 33.95 -8.82
N THR A 701 24.35 33.33 -8.20
CA THR A 701 25.63 33.97 -7.85
C THR A 701 26.78 33.14 -8.39
N LYS A 702 27.66 33.77 -9.16
CA LYS A 702 28.89 33.14 -9.62
C LYS A 702 30.04 33.52 -8.71
N ARG A 703 30.71 32.53 -8.12
CA ARG A 703 31.84 32.78 -7.22
C ARG A 703 33.09 33.18 -8.01
N TYR A 704 33.99 33.92 -7.36
CA TYR A 704 35.31 34.21 -7.94
C TYR A 704 36.23 32.99 -7.90
N ILE A 705 36.07 32.18 -6.85
CA ILE A 705 36.88 31.02 -6.52
C ILE A 705 35.98 29.84 -6.12
N GLY A 706 36.54 28.64 -6.16
CA GLY A 706 35.87 27.40 -5.84
C GLY A 706 36.84 26.44 -5.17
N TYR A 707 36.36 25.24 -4.89
CA TYR A 707 37.16 24.21 -4.25
C TYR A 707 36.87 22.86 -4.90
N ASP A 708 37.93 22.21 -5.37
CA ASP A 708 37.91 20.78 -5.70
C ASP A 708 37.75 20.04 -4.37
N LYS A 709 36.58 19.46 -4.14
CA LYS A 709 36.26 18.84 -2.84
C LYS A 709 37.00 17.54 -2.62
N ASP A 710 37.26 16.80 -3.69
CA ASP A 710 37.82 15.45 -3.64
C ASP A 710 39.35 15.51 -3.51
N LYS A 711 39.97 16.54 -4.12
CA LYS A 711 41.41 16.84 -3.95
C LYS A 711 41.70 17.78 -2.79
N GLU A 712 40.67 18.43 -2.23
CA GLU A 712 40.76 19.50 -1.24
C GLU A 712 41.68 20.66 -1.67
N THR A 713 41.54 21.07 -2.93
CA THR A 713 42.34 22.15 -3.54
C THR A 713 41.48 23.35 -3.92
N ILE A 714 42.08 24.54 -3.97
CA ILE A 714 41.41 25.74 -4.48
C ILE A 714 41.34 25.72 -6.01
N GLN A 715 40.24 26.23 -6.57
CA GLN A 715 40.04 26.35 -8.03
C GLN A 715 39.73 27.79 -8.42
N TYR A 716 40.50 28.39 -9.34
CA TYR A 716 40.22 29.73 -9.89
C TYR A 716 41.00 30.06 -11.19
N ASP A 717 40.55 31.05 -11.95
CA ASP A 717 41.26 31.54 -13.14
C ASP A 717 42.44 32.46 -12.76
N GLU A 718 43.64 31.89 -12.66
CA GLU A 718 44.90 32.63 -12.38
C GLU A 718 45.21 33.75 -13.38
N SER A 719 44.59 33.76 -14.57
CA SER A 719 44.79 34.85 -15.53
C SER A 719 43.98 36.11 -15.20
N ARG A 720 43.00 36.00 -14.28
CA ARG A 720 42.08 37.07 -13.89
C ARG A 720 42.18 37.47 -12.42
N PHE A 721 42.56 36.54 -11.55
CA PHE A 721 42.57 36.75 -10.11
C PHE A 721 43.91 36.39 -9.48
N THR A 722 44.14 36.89 -8.28
CA THR A 722 45.22 36.43 -7.40
C THR A 722 44.61 36.19 -6.03
N VAL A 723 44.66 34.95 -5.55
CA VAL A 723 44.16 34.60 -4.21
C VAL A 723 45.30 34.67 -3.21
N LYS A 724 45.04 35.19 -2.00
CA LYS A 724 46.01 35.21 -0.91
C LYS A 724 45.42 34.68 0.40
N ASP A 725 46.25 33.99 1.17
CA ASP A 725 45.92 33.60 2.53
C ASP A 725 45.90 34.80 3.51
N LYS A 726 45.50 34.53 4.76
CA LYS A 726 45.48 35.52 5.86
C LYS A 726 46.84 36.15 6.19
N ASP A 727 47.94 35.49 5.83
CA ASP A 727 49.32 35.96 6.09
C ASP A 727 49.91 36.69 4.88
N GLY A 728 49.19 36.71 3.75
CA GLY A 728 49.52 37.43 2.52
C GLY A 728 50.24 36.59 1.45
N ASN A 729 50.39 35.27 1.65
CA ASN A 729 51.00 34.38 0.66
C ASN A 729 50.01 34.13 -0.48
N ILE A 730 50.50 34.02 -1.72
CA ILE A 730 49.66 33.69 -2.88
C ILE A 730 49.38 32.18 -2.88
N LEU A 731 48.11 31.81 -3.06
CA LEU A 731 47.67 30.43 -3.30
C LEU A 731 47.45 30.26 -4.80
N ALA A 732 48.08 29.28 -5.44
CA ALA A 732 47.91 28.95 -6.86
C ALA A 732 46.63 28.13 -7.11
N ASP A 733 46.19 28.05 -8.37
CA ASP A 733 45.16 27.09 -8.77
C ASP A 733 45.65 25.65 -8.54
N GLY A 734 44.82 24.84 -7.89
CA GLY A 734 45.19 23.49 -7.46
C GLY A 734 46.03 23.41 -6.17
N ASP A 735 46.30 24.51 -5.47
CA ASP A 735 46.99 24.45 -4.16
C ASP A 735 46.09 23.79 -3.09
N PRO A 736 46.65 22.94 -2.20
CA PRO A 736 45.90 22.25 -1.15
C PRO A 736 45.44 23.20 -0.05
N VAL A 737 44.15 23.15 0.26
CA VAL A 737 43.49 23.94 1.31
C VAL A 737 43.00 23.07 2.49
N ALA A 738 43.32 21.77 2.47
CA ALA A 738 43.04 20.77 3.51
C ALA A 738 43.38 21.21 4.95
N ASP A 739 44.51 21.90 5.14
CA ASP A 739 44.98 22.46 6.42
C ASP A 739 44.43 23.87 6.70
N PHE A 740 43.99 24.55 5.65
CA PHE A 740 43.43 25.90 5.69
C PHE A 740 41.92 25.84 5.93
N THR A 741 41.43 25.18 6.99
CA THR A 741 39.98 25.12 7.25
C THR A 741 39.49 26.33 8.05
N LYS A 742 38.34 26.90 7.65
CA LYS A 742 37.74 28.11 8.28
C LYS A 742 38.68 29.32 8.37
N GLN A 743 39.58 29.50 7.40
CA GLN A 743 40.46 30.66 7.32
C GLN A 743 39.91 31.67 6.30
N GLU A 744 40.05 32.96 6.59
CA GLU A 744 39.76 34.01 5.61
C GLU A 744 40.87 34.07 4.56
N ILE A 745 40.49 34.00 3.29
CA ILE A 745 41.34 34.21 2.13
C ILE A 745 40.80 35.38 1.31
N SER A 746 41.69 36.11 0.66
CA SER A 746 41.37 37.35 -0.05
C SER A 746 41.62 37.20 -1.55
N VAL A 747 40.59 37.49 -2.35
CA VAL A 747 40.63 37.43 -3.81
C VAL A 747 40.87 38.83 -4.36
N TYR A 748 41.92 38.98 -5.18
CA TYR A 748 42.28 40.24 -5.82
C TYR A 748 42.13 40.15 -7.34
N ASP A 749 41.91 41.28 -8.00
CA ASP A 749 42.05 41.38 -9.46
C ASP A 749 43.53 41.49 -9.90
N MET A 750 43.79 41.44 -11.21
CA MET A 750 45.15 41.58 -11.76
C MET A 750 45.78 42.97 -11.56
N ASN A 751 45.02 43.98 -11.13
CA ASN A 751 45.53 45.30 -10.76
C ASN A 751 45.89 45.40 -9.26
N GLY A 752 45.52 44.40 -8.46
CA GLY A 752 45.73 44.35 -7.02
C GLY A 752 44.61 44.97 -6.18
N GLU A 753 43.44 45.23 -6.76
CA GLU A 753 42.23 45.62 -6.04
C GLU A 753 41.59 44.40 -5.35
N LEU A 754 41.18 44.55 -4.09
CA LEU A 754 40.51 43.47 -3.34
C LEU A 754 39.06 43.35 -3.82
N LEU A 755 38.72 42.18 -4.39
CA LEU A 755 37.38 41.88 -4.90
C LEU A 755 36.49 41.24 -3.83
N ALA A 756 37.03 40.28 -3.08
CA ALA A 756 36.28 39.53 -2.08
C ALA A 756 37.18 39.01 -0.95
N THR A 757 36.56 38.72 0.19
CA THR A 757 37.14 37.89 1.26
C THR A 757 36.20 36.71 1.45
N GLU A 758 36.71 35.50 1.28
CA GLU A 758 35.95 34.25 1.44
C GLU A 758 36.53 33.44 2.60
N THR A 759 35.69 32.66 3.28
CA THR A 759 36.16 31.70 4.29
C THR A 759 36.28 30.32 3.64
N THR A 760 37.46 29.71 3.74
CA THR A 760 37.71 28.37 3.23
C THR A 760 36.82 27.32 3.90
N PRO A 761 36.47 26.21 3.21
CA PRO A 761 35.57 25.21 3.73
C PRO A 761 36.08 24.62 5.06
N LYS A 762 35.16 24.27 5.95
CA LYS A 762 35.52 23.53 7.18
C LYS A 762 35.74 22.06 6.83
N ARG A 763 36.66 21.37 7.49
CA ARG A 763 36.59 19.89 7.52
C ARG A 763 35.42 19.48 8.40
N TYR A 764 34.57 18.57 7.93
CA TYR A 764 33.53 17.99 8.76
C TYR A 764 34.13 17.03 9.81
N THR A 765 33.47 16.93 10.96
CA THR A 765 33.90 16.04 12.05
C THR A 765 32.71 15.19 12.47
N ILE A 766 32.87 13.87 12.46
CA ILE A 766 31.87 12.95 12.97
C ILE A 766 31.96 12.95 14.51
N ILE A 767 30.82 13.08 15.20
CA ILE A 767 30.80 13.08 16.66
C ILE A 767 31.07 11.65 17.20
N PRO A 768 31.90 11.46 18.24
CA PRO A 768 32.23 10.13 18.75
C PRO A 768 31.02 9.29 19.23
N ALA A 769 29.89 9.93 19.52
CA ALA A 769 28.66 9.27 19.94
C ALA A 769 28.07 8.31 18.89
N VAL A 770 28.35 8.49 17.60
CA VAL A 770 27.82 7.60 16.55
C VAL A 770 28.46 6.20 16.57
N LYS A 771 29.51 5.98 17.37
CA LYS A 771 30.11 4.66 17.58
C LYS A 771 29.24 3.70 18.41
N THR A 772 28.10 4.15 18.95
CA THR A 772 27.23 3.28 19.75
C THR A 772 26.53 2.23 18.88
N LEU A 773 26.62 0.97 19.30
CA LEU A 773 26.13 -0.21 18.60
C LEU A 773 24.91 -0.79 19.32
N ALA A 774 23.96 -1.34 18.57
CA ALA A 774 22.78 -2.04 19.09
C ALA A 774 22.95 -3.55 18.89
N TYR A 775 23.69 -4.21 19.78
CA TYR A 775 24.07 -5.63 19.67
C TYR A 775 22.90 -6.63 19.60
N SER A 776 21.72 -6.26 20.10
CA SER A 776 20.50 -7.08 20.00
C SER A 776 19.79 -6.98 18.64
N LYS A 777 20.07 -5.92 17.87
CA LYS A 777 19.59 -5.71 16.49
C LYS A 777 20.68 -5.94 15.44
N GLU A 778 21.92 -6.21 15.87
CA GLU A 778 23.14 -6.28 15.03
C GLU A 778 23.26 -5.10 14.04
N ALA A 779 22.95 -3.87 14.50
CA ALA A 779 23.02 -2.62 13.72
C ALA A 779 23.63 -1.45 14.53
N THR A 780 23.98 -0.33 13.88
CA THR A 780 24.31 0.93 14.60
C THR A 780 23.09 1.50 15.32
N LEU A 781 23.31 2.20 16.44
CA LEU A 781 22.21 2.82 17.20
C LEU A 781 21.58 4.02 16.47
N TYR A 782 22.36 4.72 15.63
CA TYR A 782 21.93 5.92 14.91
C TYR A 782 21.68 5.62 13.44
N THR A 783 20.72 6.36 12.86
CA THR A 783 20.53 6.51 11.42
C THR A 783 21.42 7.61 10.84
N PHE A 784 21.69 7.56 9.53
CA PHE A 784 22.55 8.50 8.82
C PHE A 784 21.93 8.93 7.48
N SER A 785 21.80 10.25 7.26
CA SER A 785 21.35 10.86 5.98
C SER A 785 22.35 10.68 4.83
N LYS A 786 21.93 10.94 3.57
CA LYS A 786 22.76 11.01 2.33
C LYS A 786 24.03 11.85 2.31
N ASN A 787 24.36 12.49 3.43
CA ASN A 787 25.65 13.13 3.67
C ASN A 787 26.71 12.15 4.22
N PHE A 788 26.42 10.85 4.37
CA PHE A 788 27.34 9.85 4.89
C PHE A 788 27.50 8.65 3.95
N VAL A 789 28.70 8.07 3.96
CA VAL A 789 29.03 6.80 3.31
C VAL A 789 29.74 5.89 4.30
N TYR A 790 29.53 4.58 4.21
CA TYR A 790 30.23 3.59 5.03
C TYR A 790 30.86 2.49 4.19
N SER A 791 31.85 1.80 4.74
CA SER A 791 32.58 0.70 4.11
C SER A 791 33.08 -0.26 5.20
N TYR A 792 33.37 -1.51 4.84
CA TYR A 792 34.08 -2.44 5.73
C TYR A 792 35.59 -2.53 5.43
N SER A 793 36.06 -1.92 4.33
CA SER A 793 37.47 -1.72 4.04
C SER A 793 38.02 -0.43 4.65
N SER A 794 39.26 -0.47 5.14
CA SER A 794 39.91 0.71 5.73
C SER A 794 40.23 1.83 4.72
N ASP A 795 40.14 1.55 3.42
CA ASP A 795 40.42 2.48 2.33
C ASP A 795 39.15 3.05 1.65
N MET A 796 37.96 2.70 2.14
CA MET A 796 36.67 3.14 1.58
C MET A 796 36.45 2.74 0.10
N SER A 797 37.13 1.71 -0.41
CA SER A 797 37.00 1.27 -1.82
C SER A 797 35.64 0.66 -2.16
N ASP A 798 34.95 0.10 -1.17
CA ASP A 798 33.61 -0.50 -1.18
C ASP A 798 32.57 0.40 -0.48
N ALA A 799 32.68 1.73 -0.64
CA ALA A 799 31.84 2.68 0.09
C ALA A 799 30.40 2.77 -0.45
N VAL A 800 29.44 2.52 0.43
CA VAL A 800 27.98 2.59 0.20
C VAL A 800 27.41 3.87 0.80
N ALA A 801 26.52 4.55 0.07
CA ALA A 801 25.78 5.71 0.57
C ALA A 801 24.63 5.29 1.50
N LEU A 802 24.22 6.18 2.40
CA LEU A 802 23.16 5.92 3.40
C LEU A 802 22.09 7.01 3.26
N ASP A 803 20.78 6.71 3.18
CA ASP A 803 19.74 7.75 3.33
C ASP A 803 18.73 7.41 4.44
N GLU A 804 18.97 7.99 5.62
CA GLU A 804 18.20 7.77 6.86
C GLU A 804 18.27 6.33 7.42
N GLU A 805 19.26 5.56 6.95
CA GLU A 805 19.51 4.16 7.32
C GLU A 805 20.47 3.96 8.49
N THR A 806 20.43 2.76 9.10
CA THR A 806 21.44 2.29 10.09
C THR A 806 22.40 1.30 9.43
N ILE A 807 23.66 1.27 9.85
CA ILE A 807 24.67 0.39 9.27
C ILE A 807 24.61 -1.00 9.96
N PRO A 808 24.51 -2.12 9.21
CA PRO A 808 24.52 -3.46 9.80
C PRO A 808 25.91 -3.84 10.35
N LEU A 809 25.94 -4.65 11.41
CA LEU A 809 27.17 -5.11 12.07
C LEU A 809 27.50 -6.54 11.67
N THR A 810 28.74 -6.79 11.30
CA THR A 810 29.29 -8.15 11.22
C THR A 810 30.25 -8.34 12.41
N PRO A 811 30.01 -9.28 13.35
CA PRO A 811 30.88 -9.48 14.50
C PRO A 811 32.35 -9.66 14.12
N GLY A 812 33.24 -8.87 14.71
CA GLY A 812 34.68 -8.82 14.42
C GLY A 812 35.10 -8.02 13.17
N LYS A 813 34.15 -7.49 12.37
CA LYS A 813 34.44 -6.67 11.17
C LYS A 813 34.17 -5.20 11.48
N ASN A 814 35.23 -4.39 11.55
CA ASN A 814 35.12 -2.95 11.80
C ASN A 814 34.39 -2.23 10.66
N ILE A 815 33.68 -1.15 11.01
CA ILE A 815 33.01 -0.25 10.06
C ILE A 815 33.84 1.02 9.91
N TYR A 816 33.99 1.50 8.69
CA TYR A 816 34.64 2.76 8.36
C TYR A 816 33.58 3.73 7.83
N LEU A 817 33.35 4.83 8.55
CA LEU A 817 32.29 5.80 8.28
C LEU A 817 32.89 7.15 7.89
N GLN A 818 32.41 7.77 6.82
CA GLN A 818 32.81 9.11 6.40
C GLN A 818 31.60 9.99 6.11
N ARG A 819 31.66 11.26 6.52
CA ARG A 819 30.72 12.28 6.03
C ARG A 819 31.29 12.89 4.75
N ILE A 820 30.53 12.87 3.66
CA ILE A 820 30.95 13.42 2.37
C ILE A 820 31.02 14.97 2.37
N ALA A 821 31.62 15.53 1.33
CA ALA A 821 31.88 16.96 1.19
C ALA A 821 30.68 17.73 0.56
N ASP A 822 30.35 18.90 1.10
CA ASP A 822 29.26 19.77 0.60
C ASP A 822 29.73 21.20 0.30
N LEU A 823 28.82 22.10 -0.06
CA LEU A 823 29.14 23.50 -0.39
C LEU A 823 29.78 24.29 0.79
N ASN A 824 29.71 23.76 2.01
CA ASN A 824 30.13 24.41 3.24
C ASN A 824 31.32 23.69 3.93
N GLY A 825 31.80 22.56 3.40
CA GLY A 825 32.91 21.82 4.02
C GLY A 825 33.43 20.60 3.26
N PHE A 826 34.71 20.30 3.48
CA PHE A 826 35.38 19.07 3.01
C PHE A 826 34.92 17.85 3.80
N ALA A 827 35.06 16.67 3.19
CA ALA A 827 34.70 15.40 3.81
C ALA A 827 35.40 15.21 5.17
N SER A 828 34.76 14.46 6.06
CA SER A 828 35.39 14.14 7.34
C SER A 828 36.59 13.22 7.16
N GLU A 829 37.42 13.13 8.19
CA GLU A 829 38.27 11.95 8.33
C GLU A 829 37.38 10.69 8.44
N VAL A 830 37.92 9.54 8.03
CA VAL A 830 37.26 8.25 8.14
C VAL A 830 37.24 7.83 9.61
N LEU A 831 36.05 7.63 10.17
CA LEU A 831 35.84 7.16 11.52
C LEU A 831 35.75 5.63 11.54
N CYS A 832 36.77 4.97 12.10
CA CYS A 832 36.68 3.54 12.40
C CYS A 832 35.80 3.28 13.64
N ILE A 833 34.77 2.46 13.49
CA ILE A 833 33.91 1.93 14.55
C ILE A 833 34.35 0.47 14.77
N GLU A 834 34.83 0.16 15.97
CA GLU A 834 35.30 -1.18 16.32
C GLU A 834 34.10 -2.07 16.66
N VAL A 835 33.98 -3.22 15.98
CA VAL A 835 32.90 -4.19 16.21
C VAL A 835 33.50 -5.44 16.86
N PRO A 836 33.11 -5.81 18.09
CA PRO A 836 33.70 -6.95 18.79
C PRO A 836 33.35 -8.29 18.15
N GLU A 837 34.16 -9.33 18.41
CA GLU A 837 33.83 -10.71 18.03
C GLU A 837 32.61 -11.23 18.81
N ARG A 838 31.91 -12.23 18.24
CA ARG A 838 30.78 -12.87 18.90
C ARG A 838 31.24 -13.63 20.17
N PRO A 839 30.56 -13.49 21.33
CA PRO A 839 30.95 -14.22 22.53
C PRO A 839 30.91 -15.74 22.35
N ALA A 840 31.85 -16.44 22.98
CA ALA A 840 31.92 -17.89 22.96
C ALA A 840 30.66 -18.54 23.58
N ALA A 841 30.30 -19.70 23.02
CA ALA A 841 29.10 -20.46 23.34
C ALA A 841 28.98 -20.81 24.84
N PRO A 842 27.77 -21.05 25.38
CA PRO A 842 27.59 -21.42 26.78
C PRO A 842 28.32 -22.72 27.17
N GLU A 843 29.15 -22.66 28.21
CA GLU A 843 29.75 -23.84 28.82
C GLU A 843 28.98 -24.23 30.10
N ASN A 844 28.81 -25.54 30.34
CA ASN A 844 28.20 -26.09 31.56
C ASN A 844 26.73 -25.68 31.82
N VAL A 845 25.91 -25.64 30.75
CA VAL A 845 24.47 -25.38 30.86
C VAL A 845 23.79 -26.43 31.73
N LYS A 846 22.87 -25.97 32.59
CA LYS A 846 22.05 -26.81 33.46
C LYS A 846 20.65 -26.97 32.88
N ALA A 847 20.15 -28.20 32.83
CA ALA A 847 18.79 -28.49 32.38
C ALA A 847 17.91 -29.06 33.51
N LYS A 848 16.60 -28.86 33.38
CA LYS A 848 15.53 -29.33 34.29
C LYS A 848 14.46 -30.10 33.50
N PRO A 849 14.67 -31.39 33.21
CA PRO A 849 13.71 -32.21 32.48
C PRO A 849 12.54 -32.69 33.35
N GLY A 850 11.32 -32.49 32.87
CA GLY A 850 10.08 -33.04 33.41
C GLY A 850 9.63 -34.32 32.70
N PRO A 851 8.44 -34.86 33.07
CA PRO A 851 7.83 -35.96 32.32
C PRO A 851 7.31 -35.52 30.95
N ASP A 852 6.93 -34.24 30.82
CA ASP A 852 6.31 -33.63 29.63
C ASP A 852 6.85 -32.22 29.32
N TYR A 853 8.01 -31.84 29.88
CA TYR A 853 8.60 -30.51 29.68
C TYR A 853 10.13 -30.50 29.80
N ILE A 854 10.77 -29.43 29.30
CA ILE A 854 12.20 -29.13 29.49
C ILE A 854 12.42 -27.65 29.87
N GLY A 855 13.13 -27.43 30.99
CA GLY A 855 13.67 -26.14 31.42
C GLY A 855 15.19 -26.05 31.24
N ILE A 856 15.74 -24.84 31.07
CA ILE A 856 17.17 -24.52 31.21
C ILE A 856 17.33 -23.52 32.36
N ASP A 857 18.41 -23.60 33.14
CA ASP A 857 18.68 -22.69 34.25
C ASP A 857 19.94 -21.85 34.02
N GLY A 858 19.74 -20.53 33.83
CA GLY A 858 20.80 -19.55 33.59
C GLY A 858 20.65 -18.23 34.35
N ASN A 859 19.69 -18.10 35.27
CA ASN A 859 19.36 -16.85 35.99
C ASN A 859 19.02 -15.65 35.08
N GLY A 860 18.39 -15.87 33.93
CA GLY A 860 17.95 -14.81 33.01
C GLY A 860 18.91 -14.56 31.85
N VAL A 861 20.08 -15.22 31.82
CA VAL A 861 21.19 -14.97 30.89
C VAL A 861 21.06 -15.77 29.59
N TYR A 862 20.42 -16.93 29.64
CA TYR A 862 20.29 -17.81 28.47
C TYR A 862 18.92 -17.73 27.81
N GLU A 863 18.88 -18.06 26.54
CA GLU A 863 17.68 -18.46 25.82
C GLU A 863 17.92 -19.79 25.11
N TYR A 864 16.86 -20.56 24.94
CA TYR A 864 16.93 -21.92 24.44
C TYR A 864 15.68 -22.34 23.66
N ARG A 865 15.81 -23.35 22.80
CA ARG A 865 14.71 -23.93 22.01
C ARG A 865 14.96 -25.40 21.73
N ILE A 866 13.91 -26.16 21.38
CA ILE A 866 14.13 -27.49 20.79
C ILE A 866 14.68 -27.28 19.37
N LYS A 867 15.70 -28.05 19.00
CA LYS A 867 16.35 -27.96 17.69
C LYS A 867 15.31 -28.11 16.57
N GLY A 868 15.31 -27.16 15.63
CA GLY A 868 14.35 -27.09 14.52
C GLY A 868 13.03 -26.39 14.85
N GLN A 869 12.93 -25.66 15.97
CA GLN A 869 11.84 -24.70 16.21
C GLN A 869 12.36 -23.26 16.01
N ASP A 870 11.52 -22.36 15.50
CA ASP A 870 11.97 -20.99 15.20
C ASP A 870 12.13 -20.14 16.46
N LYS A 871 11.23 -20.33 17.43
CA LYS A 871 11.09 -19.47 18.61
C LYS A 871 12.02 -19.84 19.76
N TRP A 872 12.88 -18.91 20.15
CA TRP A 872 13.68 -18.98 21.38
C TRP A 872 12.81 -18.69 22.62
N VAL A 873 13.06 -19.43 23.70
CA VAL A 873 12.38 -19.34 24.99
C VAL A 873 13.40 -18.94 26.06
N SER A 874 13.00 -18.07 26.99
CA SER A 874 13.87 -17.60 28.07
C SER A 874 14.14 -18.71 29.08
N ASP A 875 15.34 -18.75 29.66
CA ASP A 875 15.74 -19.60 30.80
C ASP A 875 14.98 -19.35 32.12
N SER A 876 13.95 -18.50 32.09
CA SER A 876 12.94 -18.32 33.13
C SER A 876 11.71 -19.22 32.95
N ASP A 877 11.51 -19.78 31.76
CA ASP A 877 10.30 -20.48 31.34
C ASP A 877 10.57 -21.97 31.06
N TYR A 878 9.53 -22.69 30.61
CA TYR A 878 9.60 -24.13 30.31
C TYR A 878 8.97 -24.43 28.96
N ILE A 879 9.60 -25.30 28.16
CA ILE A 879 9.00 -25.86 26.95
C ILE A 879 8.14 -27.05 27.38
N MET A 880 6.82 -26.95 27.20
CA MET A 880 5.81 -27.90 27.69
C MET A 880 5.22 -28.75 26.55
N GLY A 881 4.56 -29.87 26.90
CA GLY A 881 3.79 -30.69 25.95
C GLY A 881 4.60 -31.75 25.22
N LEU A 882 5.72 -32.19 25.81
CA LEU A 882 6.65 -33.15 25.23
C LEU A 882 6.27 -34.59 25.57
N ASP A 883 6.55 -35.55 24.67
CA ASP A 883 6.42 -36.97 24.99
C ASP A 883 7.40 -37.40 26.09
N SER A 884 6.97 -38.28 26.99
CA SER A 884 7.78 -38.83 28.09
C SER A 884 8.78 -39.89 27.63
N ASP A 885 9.90 -40.08 28.36
CA ASP A 885 11.00 -41.02 28.00
C ASP A 885 11.62 -40.76 26.63
N THR A 886 11.45 -39.55 26.11
CA THR A 886 11.83 -39.15 24.75
C THR A 886 12.96 -38.15 24.79
N GLU A 887 13.89 -38.28 23.85
CA GLU A 887 15.13 -37.52 23.81
C GLU A 887 15.02 -36.35 22.83
N TYR A 888 15.30 -35.15 23.32
CA TYR A 888 15.24 -33.90 22.56
C TYR A 888 16.62 -33.25 22.53
N THR A 889 17.01 -32.77 21.35
CA THR A 889 18.18 -31.88 21.22
C THR A 889 17.71 -30.45 21.48
N VAL A 890 18.35 -29.76 22.42
CA VAL A 890 18.04 -28.39 22.82
C VAL A 890 19.20 -27.48 22.44
N GLU A 891 18.91 -26.40 21.71
CA GLU A 891 19.84 -25.34 21.36
C GLU A 891 19.80 -24.26 22.44
N VAL A 892 20.97 -23.74 22.85
CA VAL A 892 21.12 -22.77 23.95
C VAL A 892 22.16 -21.71 23.58
N ARG A 893 21.87 -20.43 23.83
CA ARG A 893 22.82 -19.32 23.66
C ARG A 893 22.65 -18.26 24.77
N LYS A 894 23.65 -17.40 24.96
CA LYS A 894 23.52 -16.19 25.79
C LYS A 894 22.74 -15.13 25.02
N LYS A 895 21.82 -14.46 25.71
CA LYS A 895 21.14 -13.26 25.20
C LYS A 895 22.16 -12.14 24.97
N ALA A 896 21.90 -11.26 24.00
CA ALA A 896 22.69 -10.05 23.80
C ALA A 896 22.56 -9.10 25.01
N THR A 897 23.54 -8.21 25.17
CA THR A 897 23.55 -7.13 26.17
C THR A 897 23.87 -5.81 25.50
N ASP A 898 23.78 -4.69 26.23
CA ASP A 898 24.17 -3.36 25.77
C ASP A 898 25.66 -3.26 25.33
N SER A 899 26.48 -4.29 25.58
CA SER A 899 27.91 -4.33 25.27
C SER A 899 28.40 -5.59 24.54
N GLU A 900 27.56 -6.60 24.31
CA GLU A 900 27.96 -7.89 23.72
C GLU A 900 26.85 -8.48 22.83
N PHE A 901 27.22 -9.05 21.69
CA PHE A 901 26.34 -9.85 20.83
C PHE A 901 25.75 -11.07 21.54
N THR A 902 24.68 -11.66 21.00
CA THR A 902 24.28 -13.04 21.35
C THR A 902 25.45 -13.99 21.13
N SER A 903 25.67 -14.97 22.02
CA SER A 903 26.79 -15.90 21.86
C SER A 903 26.59 -16.87 20.70
N ASP A 904 27.67 -17.56 20.30
CA ASP A 904 27.58 -18.82 19.58
C ASP A 904 26.53 -19.76 20.22
N ILE A 905 25.86 -20.57 19.41
CA ILE A 905 24.92 -21.60 19.86
C ILE A 905 25.69 -22.83 20.34
N ALA A 906 25.23 -23.43 21.44
CA ALA A 906 25.64 -24.74 21.89
C ALA A 906 24.42 -25.69 21.99
N THR A 907 24.65 -27.00 21.87
CA THR A 907 23.57 -27.99 22.03
C THR A 907 23.74 -28.87 23.24
N VAL A 908 22.60 -29.22 23.82
CA VAL A 908 22.49 -30.18 24.92
C VAL A 908 21.36 -31.16 24.62
N THR A 909 21.66 -32.46 24.73
CA THR A 909 20.66 -33.52 24.58
C THR A 909 19.99 -33.77 25.92
N VAL A 910 18.67 -33.67 25.96
CA VAL A 910 17.86 -33.75 27.18
C VAL A 910 16.74 -34.75 26.97
N ARG A 911 16.67 -35.79 27.82
CA ARG A 911 15.60 -36.79 27.79
C ARG A 911 14.54 -36.50 28.85
N THR A 912 13.27 -36.48 28.45
CA THR A 912 12.13 -36.36 29.36
C THR A 912 11.96 -37.64 30.20
N VAL A 913 11.31 -37.52 31.36
CA VAL A 913 11.33 -38.58 32.38
C VAL A 913 10.26 -39.65 32.13
N LYS A 914 10.65 -40.94 32.17
CA LYS A 914 9.73 -42.09 32.12
C LYS A 914 8.96 -42.25 33.44
N GLY A 915 7.64 -42.20 33.40
CA GLY A 915 6.80 -42.13 34.61
C GLY A 915 6.45 -43.46 35.29
N VAL A 916 6.79 -43.59 36.58
CA VAL A 916 5.93 -44.20 37.62
C VAL A 916 6.00 -43.33 38.87
N ILE A 917 4.85 -42.95 39.43
CA ILE A 917 4.75 -42.12 40.65
C ILE A 917 4.62 -43.03 41.86
N VAL A 918 5.48 -42.86 42.87
CA VAL A 918 5.37 -43.54 44.18
C VAL A 918 5.00 -42.52 45.26
N PRO A 919 3.75 -42.49 45.74
CA PRO A 919 3.37 -41.62 46.85
C PRO A 919 3.89 -42.20 48.19
N VAL A 920 4.52 -41.35 49.00
CA VAL A 920 5.00 -41.69 50.35
C VAL A 920 4.00 -41.14 51.38
N TYR A 921 3.62 -41.96 52.36
CA TYR A 921 2.69 -41.58 53.45
C TYR A 921 3.41 -41.55 54.80
N PHE A 922 3.05 -40.59 55.67
CA PHE A 922 3.71 -40.34 56.96
C PHE A 922 2.91 -40.83 58.17
N THR A 923 3.60 -41.26 59.24
CA THR A 923 3.03 -41.57 60.56
C THR A 923 3.38 -40.45 61.56
N TYR A 924 2.49 -40.15 62.51
CA TYR A 924 2.66 -39.07 63.50
C TYR A 924 2.53 -39.61 64.93
N TYR A 925 3.34 -39.12 65.86
CA TYR A 925 3.17 -39.29 67.31
C TYR A 925 2.69 -37.98 67.94
N ALA A 926 1.80 -38.04 68.93
CA ALA A 926 1.21 -36.85 69.55
C ALA A 926 1.30 -36.89 71.09
N THR A 927 1.73 -35.78 71.68
CA THR A 927 1.66 -35.54 73.13
C THR A 927 0.44 -34.70 73.43
N VAL A 928 -0.32 -35.03 74.49
CA VAL A 928 -1.47 -34.23 74.92
C VAL A 928 -1.18 -33.67 76.30
N VAL A 929 -1.06 -32.35 76.38
CA VAL A 929 -1.05 -31.60 77.64
C VAL A 929 -2.50 -31.29 78.00
N LEU A 930 -2.76 -31.01 79.28
CA LEU A 930 -4.06 -30.57 79.78
C LEU A 930 -3.84 -29.26 80.56
N SER A 931 -4.56 -28.19 80.21
CA SER A 931 -4.35 -26.84 80.75
C SER A 931 -4.84 -26.62 82.18
N ASP A 932 -5.88 -27.33 82.60
CA ASP A 932 -6.77 -26.84 83.65
C ASP A 932 -6.40 -27.38 85.04
N GLU A 933 -6.11 -26.47 85.98
CA GLU A 933 -6.00 -26.80 87.41
C GLU A 933 -7.37 -27.21 87.97
N LYS A 934 -7.47 -28.44 88.49
CA LYS A 934 -8.62 -28.88 89.30
C LYS A 934 -8.30 -28.73 90.78
N GLU A 935 -9.15 -28.00 91.50
CA GLU A 935 -9.10 -27.95 92.96
C GLU A 935 -9.70 -29.22 93.57
N PHE A 936 -8.97 -29.88 94.48
CA PHE A 936 -9.46 -31.04 95.22
C PHE A 936 -9.62 -30.73 96.72
N THR A 937 -10.71 -31.21 97.32
CA THR A 937 -11.11 -30.84 98.70
C THR A 937 -10.73 -31.84 99.80
N THR A 938 -10.19 -33.01 99.46
CA THR A 938 -9.77 -34.04 100.45
C THR A 938 -8.65 -34.94 99.91
N LEU A 939 -7.66 -35.24 100.75
CA LEU A 939 -6.59 -36.20 100.46
C LEU A 939 -7.12 -37.64 100.53
N GLY A 940 -7.37 -38.23 99.37
CA GLY A 940 -7.79 -39.63 99.21
C GLY A 940 -7.45 -40.11 97.80
N GLU A 941 -7.03 -41.37 97.70
CA GLU A 941 -6.63 -42.10 96.49
C GLU A 941 -7.31 -41.63 95.20
N ASN A 942 -6.58 -40.94 94.30
CA ASN A 942 -7.12 -40.53 93.00
C ASN A 942 -6.08 -40.59 91.88
N VAL A 943 -6.18 -41.63 91.06
CA VAL A 943 -5.68 -41.67 89.68
C VAL A 943 -6.76 -41.07 88.78
N ILE A 944 -6.38 -40.26 87.79
CA ILE A 944 -7.29 -39.75 86.77
C ILE A 944 -7.06 -40.52 85.47
N GLU A 945 -8.09 -41.22 84.98
CA GLU A 945 -8.06 -41.93 83.69
C GLU A 945 -8.81 -41.13 82.61
N TYR A 946 -8.31 -41.15 81.38
CA TYR A 946 -8.93 -40.56 80.19
C TYR A 946 -9.47 -41.68 79.28
N ASP A 947 -10.65 -41.49 78.67
CA ASP A 947 -11.35 -42.50 77.84
C ASP A 947 -11.09 -42.28 76.34
N GLU A 948 -10.83 -43.38 75.60
CA GLU A 948 -10.44 -43.40 74.18
C GLU A 948 -11.48 -42.75 73.24
N LYS A 949 -12.75 -42.69 73.66
CA LYS A 949 -13.87 -42.22 72.82
C LYS A 949 -13.82 -40.74 72.43
N ASP A 950 -13.15 -39.90 73.21
CA ASP A 950 -13.15 -38.46 72.93
C ASP A 950 -12.15 -38.03 71.85
N LEU A 951 -11.12 -38.85 71.58
CA LEU A 951 -10.10 -38.58 70.57
C LEU A 951 -10.33 -39.32 69.23
N ALA A 952 -11.17 -40.37 69.21
CA ALA A 952 -11.50 -41.11 67.99
C ALA A 952 -12.20 -40.28 66.88
N LYS A 953 -12.65 -39.05 67.20
CA LYS A 953 -13.34 -38.13 66.28
C LYS A 953 -12.40 -37.50 65.24
N PHE A 954 -11.08 -37.64 65.40
CA PHE A 954 -10.06 -36.97 64.59
C PHE A 954 -9.36 -37.87 63.55
N GLY A 955 -9.84 -39.09 63.31
CA GLY A 955 -9.41 -39.92 62.17
C GLY A 955 -8.16 -40.79 62.38
N TYR A 956 -7.74 -40.99 63.63
CA TYR A 956 -6.56 -41.79 64.00
C TYR A 956 -6.94 -43.10 64.72
N VAL A 957 -6.08 -44.13 64.61
CA VAL A 957 -6.17 -45.36 65.43
C VAL A 957 -5.02 -45.38 66.43
N PHE A 958 -5.31 -45.59 67.72
CA PHE A 958 -4.29 -45.74 68.76
C PHE A 958 -3.68 -47.14 68.75
N THR A 959 -2.36 -47.25 68.92
CA THR A 959 -1.64 -48.55 68.82
C THR A 959 -1.15 -49.09 70.16
N ARG A 960 -1.13 -48.27 71.23
CA ARG A 960 -0.85 -48.69 72.62
C ARG A 960 -1.63 -47.88 73.65
N ALA A 961 -1.90 -48.51 74.80
CA ALA A 961 -2.61 -47.92 75.93
C ALA A 961 -1.64 -47.27 76.95
N SER A 962 -1.90 -46.00 77.30
CA SER A 962 -1.15 -45.23 78.29
C SER A 962 -2.02 -44.90 79.51
N LYS A 963 -1.52 -45.18 80.73
CA LYS A 963 -2.08 -44.65 81.98
C LYS A 963 -1.19 -43.54 82.53
N ALA A 964 -1.79 -42.44 82.96
CA ALA A 964 -1.10 -41.33 83.62
C ALA A 964 -1.31 -41.40 85.14
N THR A 965 -0.33 -40.93 85.92
CA THR A 965 -0.44 -40.75 87.37
C THR A 965 0.10 -39.37 87.72
N VAL A 966 -0.66 -38.60 88.49
CA VAL A 966 -0.37 -37.20 88.80
C VAL A 966 -0.11 -37.07 90.29
N ASN A 967 0.97 -36.40 90.68
CA ASN A 967 1.25 -36.10 92.09
C ASN A 967 0.46 -34.86 92.52
N ILE A 968 -0.03 -34.89 93.77
CA ILE A 968 -0.86 -33.84 94.36
C ILE A 968 -0.17 -33.30 95.60
N THR A 969 -0.09 -31.98 95.69
CA THR A 969 0.66 -31.22 96.70
C THR A 969 -0.32 -30.28 97.42
N GLU A 970 -0.14 -30.02 98.72
CA GLU A 970 -1.05 -29.16 99.49
C GLU A 970 -0.50 -27.72 99.56
N GLU A 971 -1.20 -26.77 98.95
CA GLU A 971 -0.93 -25.34 99.09
C GLU A 971 -2.15 -24.63 99.70
N ASN A 972 -1.92 -23.84 100.75
CA ASN A 972 -2.94 -23.03 101.44
C ASN A 972 -4.22 -23.79 101.87
N GLY A 973 -4.11 -25.09 102.18
CA GLY A 973 -5.24 -25.94 102.58
C GLY A 973 -6.14 -26.40 101.44
N LYS A 974 -5.70 -26.25 100.18
CA LYS A 974 -6.27 -26.94 99.02
C LYS A 974 -5.24 -27.92 98.46
N TYR A 975 -5.73 -29.01 97.90
CA TYR A 975 -4.90 -29.99 97.20
C TYR A 975 -4.85 -29.62 95.71
N VAL A 976 -3.64 -29.38 95.21
CA VAL A 976 -3.34 -28.91 93.85
C VAL A 976 -2.45 -29.93 93.17
N SER A 977 -2.74 -30.27 91.92
CA SER A 977 -1.93 -31.21 91.13
C SER A 977 -0.77 -30.51 90.43
N ASP A 978 0.44 -31.04 90.53
CA ASP A 978 1.55 -30.60 89.69
C ASP A 978 1.26 -30.94 88.21
N LYS A 979 1.51 -29.98 87.30
CA LYS A 979 1.35 -30.16 85.86
C LYS A 979 2.06 -31.43 85.38
N SER A 980 1.31 -32.34 84.77
CA SER A 980 1.79 -33.66 84.36
C SER A 980 1.45 -33.94 82.89
N TYR A 981 2.39 -34.55 82.17
CA TYR A 981 2.30 -34.81 80.73
C TYR A 981 1.76 -36.22 80.42
N VAL A 982 1.03 -36.38 79.32
CA VAL A 982 0.55 -37.69 78.83
C VAL A 982 0.85 -37.84 77.33
N ILE A 983 1.37 -39.00 76.92
CA ILE A 983 1.80 -39.29 75.54
C ILE A 983 0.95 -40.43 74.96
N PHE A 984 0.58 -40.33 73.69
CA PHE A 984 -0.19 -41.33 72.95
C PHE A 984 0.45 -41.70 71.60
N ASP A 985 0.41 -43.00 71.26
CA ASP A 985 0.86 -43.54 69.97
C ASP A 985 -0.34 -43.69 69.01
N VAL A 986 -0.27 -43.13 67.79
CA VAL A 986 -1.34 -43.20 66.78
C VAL A 986 -0.83 -43.56 65.38
N THR A 987 -1.72 -44.06 64.51
CA THR A 987 -1.40 -44.41 63.11
C THR A 987 -2.61 -44.17 62.19
N PRO A 988 -2.43 -43.72 60.92
CA PRO A 988 -3.50 -43.65 59.92
C PRO A 988 -3.93 -45.06 59.43
N ALA A 989 -5.17 -45.20 58.96
CA ALA A 989 -5.67 -46.45 58.39
C ALA A 989 -5.53 -46.46 56.86
N VAL A 990 -4.78 -47.44 56.31
CA VAL A 990 -4.67 -47.69 54.87
C VAL A 990 -4.81 -49.21 54.61
N ASP A 991 -5.67 -49.59 53.67
CA ASP A 991 -5.81 -50.98 53.18
C ASP A 991 -4.63 -51.30 52.25
N ASN A 992 -4.00 -52.46 52.47
CA ASN A 992 -2.75 -52.86 51.80
C ASN A 992 -2.85 -54.31 51.30
N SER A 993 -3.93 -54.61 50.57
CA SER A 993 -4.24 -55.93 50.00
C SER A 993 -3.52 -56.23 48.67
N ASP A 994 -2.93 -55.20 48.05
CA ASP A 994 -1.98 -55.30 46.94
C ASP A 994 -0.55 -55.50 47.49
N LYS A 995 0.17 -56.52 47.00
CA LYS A 995 1.52 -56.88 47.48
C LYS A 995 2.68 -56.31 46.64
N THR A 996 2.45 -55.28 45.83
CA THR A 996 3.49 -54.59 45.06
C THR A 996 4.12 -53.41 45.79
N THR A 997 3.45 -52.83 46.79
CA THR A 997 3.91 -51.67 47.55
C THR A 997 4.95 -52.04 48.62
N ARG A 998 6.18 -51.53 48.49
CA ARG A 998 7.16 -51.51 49.59
C ARG A 998 6.93 -50.27 50.46
N VAL A 999 6.71 -50.47 51.77
CA VAL A 999 6.57 -49.38 52.75
C VAL A 999 7.86 -49.27 53.56
N VAL A 1000 8.41 -48.06 53.66
CA VAL A 1000 9.53 -47.73 54.57
C VAL A 1000 8.98 -46.83 55.69
N TYR A 1001 9.34 -47.11 56.93
CA TYR A 1001 8.92 -46.36 58.11
C TYR A 1001 10.12 -45.59 58.69
N CYS A 1002 9.91 -44.36 59.16
CA CYS A 1002 10.91 -43.56 59.88
C CYS A 1002 10.23 -42.79 61.03
N ASP A 1003 10.89 -42.73 62.19
CA ASP A 1003 10.44 -42.02 63.39
C ASP A 1003 10.99 -40.58 63.44
N ALA A 1004 10.26 -39.65 64.06
CA ALA A 1004 10.72 -38.28 64.34
C ALA A 1004 10.12 -37.76 65.67
N PHE A 1005 10.85 -36.89 66.39
CA PHE A 1005 10.42 -36.24 67.65
C PHE A 1005 11.14 -34.88 67.84
N THR A 1006 10.47 -33.87 68.39
CA THR A 1006 10.96 -32.46 68.44
C THR A 1006 10.41 -31.62 69.62
N GLY A 1007 10.86 -30.35 69.71
CA GLY A 1007 10.30 -29.25 70.52
C GLY A 1007 10.97 -27.89 70.20
N ASP A 1008 10.42 -26.72 70.54
CA ASP A 1008 9.15 -26.37 71.21
C ASP A 1008 8.79 -24.86 71.01
N VAL A 1009 7.50 -24.52 70.82
CA VAL A 1009 6.89 -23.18 71.08
C VAL A 1009 5.44 -23.40 71.56
N VAL A 1010 5.05 -22.69 72.63
CA VAL A 1010 3.88 -22.99 73.47
C VAL A 1010 2.74 -21.99 73.27
N ASP A 1011 1.50 -22.46 73.25
CA ASP A 1011 0.35 -21.69 73.75
C ASP A 1011 -0.75 -22.62 74.33
N GLU A 1012 -1.80 -22.04 74.93
CA GLU A 1012 -2.69 -22.67 75.92
C GLU A 1012 -3.23 -24.09 75.58
N GLY A 1013 -2.78 -25.07 76.38
CA GLY A 1013 -3.58 -26.26 76.73
C GLY A 1013 -3.38 -27.54 75.94
N ILE A 1014 -2.84 -27.50 74.71
CA ILE A 1014 -2.37 -28.69 73.99
C ILE A 1014 -1.07 -28.33 73.24
N VAL A 1015 0.05 -28.96 73.61
CA VAL A 1015 1.35 -28.75 72.94
C VAL A 1015 1.52 -29.78 71.81
N THR A 1016 1.76 -29.32 70.58
CA THR A 1016 2.02 -30.17 69.41
C THR A 1016 3.34 -29.74 68.75
N TYR A 1017 4.27 -30.69 68.55
CA TYR A 1017 5.63 -30.42 68.08
C TYR A 1017 5.81 -30.69 66.57
N ALA A 1018 6.66 -29.92 65.87
CA ALA A 1018 6.89 -30.01 64.41
C ALA A 1018 8.32 -30.46 64.05
N TYR A 1019 8.51 -31.18 62.92
CA TYR A 1019 9.67 -32.05 62.70
C TYR A 1019 10.87 -31.51 61.89
N HIS A 1020 12.06 -32.04 62.20
CA HIS A 1020 13.04 -32.49 61.22
C HIS A 1020 12.98 -34.03 61.12
N THR A 1021 13.26 -34.61 59.94
CA THR A 1021 13.31 -36.08 59.76
C THR A 1021 14.55 -36.46 58.95
N ILE A 1022 15.24 -37.55 59.35
CA ILE A 1022 16.34 -38.16 58.59
C ILE A 1022 15.81 -39.45 57.96
N PHE A 1023 16.08 -39.67 56.68
CA PHE A 1023 15.72 -40.90 55.98
C PHE A 1023 16.85 -41.94 56.09
N ASN A 1024 16.50 -43.21 56.26
CA ASN A 1024 17.37 -44.32 55.85
C ASN A 1024 16.62 -45.16 54.80
N ILE A 1025 17.26 -45.42 53.66
CA ILE A 1025 16.66 -46.19 52.54
C ILE A 1025 17.44 -47.49 52.39
N ASP A 1026 17.19 -48.43 53.29
CA ASP A 1026 17.72 -49.79 53.15
C ASP A 1026 17.02 -50.51 51.98
N ASN A 1027 17.78 -50.97 50.98
CA ASN A 1027 17.38 -51.75 49.78
C ASN A 1027 16.89 -50.98 48.53
N LEU A 1028 17.55 -49.87 48.19
CA LEU A 1028 17.88 -49.56 46.79
C LEU A 1028 19.40 -49.69 46.63
N ASP A 1029 19.88 -50.30 45.53
CA ASP A 1029 21.31 -50.54 45.28
C ASP A 1029 22.07 -49.23 44.99
N CYS A 1030 22.30 -48.43 46.02
CA CYS A 1030 23.15 -47.25 45.98
C CYS A 1030 24.64 -47.66 45.97
N PRO A 1031 25.49 -47.03 45.13
CA PRO A 1031 26.94 -47.25 45.19
C PRO A 1031 27.54 -46.83 46.54
N GLU A 1032 28.57 -47.56 47.02
CA GLU A 1032 29.29 -47.22 48.26
C GLU A 1032 29.79 -45.76 48.23
N GLY A 1033 29.35 -44.94 49.20
CA GLY A 1033 29.87 -43.59 49.43
C GLY A 1033 28.86 -42.47 49.72
N TYR A 1034 27.55 -42.72 49.68
CA TYR A 1034 26.49 -41.68 49.81
C TYR A 1034 25.44 -42.02 50.88
N ASP A 1035 25.85 -42.29 52.11
CA ASP A 1035 24.93 -42.75 53.17
C ASP A 1035 24.05 -41.65 53.81
N HIS A 1036 24.22 -40.37 53.46
CA HIS A 1036 23.57 -39.24 54.15
C HIS A 1036 23.18 -38.09 53.19
N TYR A 1037 21.90 -37.72 53.16
CA TYR A 1037 21.40 -36.46 52.57
C TYR A 1037 20.56 -35.70 53.61
N GLN A 1038 20.73 -34.38 53.69
CA GLN A 1038 19.82 -33.46 54.40
C GLN A 1038 18.92 -32.75 53.38
N TYR A 1039 17.65 -32.53 53.72
CA TYR A 1039 16.70 -31.76 52.92
C TYR A 1039 15.92 -30.79 53.81
N GLU A 1040 15.84 -29.52 53.43
CA GLU A 1040 15.01 -28.51 54.09
C GLU A 1040 13.69 -28.33 53.33
N LEU A 1041 12.56 -28.61 54.00
CA LEU A 1041 11.22 -28.40 53.44
C LEU A 1041 10.74 -26.97 53.76
N LYS A 1042 10.49 -26.16 52.71
CA LYS A 1042 10.14 -24.73 52.86
C LYS A 1042 8.64 -24.42 52.83
N SER A 1043 7.76 -25.34 52.42
CA SER A 1043 6.32 -25.08 52.28
C SER A 1043 5.44 -26.31 52.55
N ARG A 1044 4.11 -26.10 52.66
CA ARG A 1044 3.12 -27.16 52.94
C ARG A 1044 2.70 -28.02 51.74
N ASN A 1045 3.13 -27.70 50.51
CA ASN A 1045 2.58 -28.33 49.30
C ASN A 1045 3.52 -29.31 48.58
N ASP A 1046 4.81 -29.38 48.95
CA ASP A 1046 5.84 -30.11 48.20
C ASP A 1046 6.05 -31.55 48.73
N ALA A 1047 4.99 -32.35 48.74
CA ALA A 1047 4.93 -33.64 49.45
C ALA A 1047 5.25 -34.90 48.60
N ILE A 1048 5.87 -34.77 47.42
CA ILE A 1048 6.25 -35.91 46.56
C ILE A 1048 7.68 -35.75 46.05
N THR A 1049 8.61 -36.50 46.63
CA THR A 1049 9.98 -36.67 46.07
C THR A 1049 9.92 -37.58 44.84
N LYS A 1050 10.36 -37.05 43.69
CA LYS A 1050 10.51 -37.81 42.43
C LYS A 1050 11.98 -38.23 42.22
N LEU A 1051 12.21 -39.36 41.57
CA LEU A 1051 13.55 -39.85 41.19
C LEU A 1051 13.62 -40.08 39.67
N VAL A 1052 14.78 -39.81 39.07
CA VAL A 1052 15.10 -39.90 37.63
C VAL A 1052 16.34 -40.76 37.45
N TYR A 1053 16.43 -41.55 36.37
CA TYR A 1053 17.58 -42.42 36.08
C TYR A 1053 18.31 -41.98 34.81
N ILE A 1054 19.60 -41.62 34.93
CA ILE A 1054 20.44 -41.11 33.84
C ILE A 1054 21.83 -41.74 33.97
N ASP A 1055 22.40 -42.21 32.86
CA ASP A 1055 23.75 -42.83 32.78
C ASP A 1055 24.09 -43.81 33.91
N GLY A 1056 23.13 -44.69 34.22
CA GLY A 1056 23.33 -45.76 35.19
C GLY A 1056 23.11 -45.38 36.66
N LYS A 1057 22.64 -44.15 36.96
CA LYS A 1057 22.45 -43.64 38.33
C LYS A 1057 21.11 -42.95 38.54
N TRP A 1058 20.65 -42.93 39.79
CA TRP A 1058 19.41 -42.28 40.22
C TRP A 1058 19.66 -40.88 40.82
N TYR A 1059 18.79 -39.92 40.50
CA TYR A 1059 18.86 -38.51 40.92
C TYR A 1059 17.47 -38.01 41.37
N PRO A 1060 17.35 -37.10 42.37
CA PRO A 1060 16.09 -36.41 42.64
C PRO A 1060 15.67 -35.50 41.48
N ALA A 1061 14.39 -35.50 41.08
CA ALA A 1061 13.95 -34.81 39.85
C ALA A 1061 14.05 -33.27 39.90
N ASP A 1062 14.13 -32.68 41.09
CA ASP A 1062 14.30 -31.23 41.27
C ASP A 1062 15.79 -30.82 41.40
N SER A 1063 16.72 -31.73 41.07
CA SER A 1063 18.16 -31.47 41.13
C SER A 1063 18.65 -30.74 39.87
N GLU A 1064 19.54 -29.77 40.03
CA GLU A 1064 20.31 -29.22 38.91
C GLU A 1064 21.22 -30.29 38.30
N ILE A 1065 21.00 -30.63 37.02
CA ILE A 1065 21.88 -31.53 36.28
C ILE A 1065 22.77 -30.68 35.37
N VAL A 1066 24.08 -30.66 35.67
CA VAL A 1066 25.09 -30.11 34.76
C VAL A 1066 25.29 -31.11 33.63
N LEU A 1067 24.89 -30.74 32.42
CA LEU A 1067 25.05 -31.57 31.24
C LEU A 1067 26.32 -31.19 30.48
N LEU A 1068 26.95 -32.19 29.86
CA LEU A 1068 28.03 -31.95 28.90
C LEU A 1068 27.42 -31.33 27.64
N VAL A 1069 27.69 -30.05 27.46
CA VAL A 1069 27.24 -29.28 26.30
C VAL A 1069 28.25 -29.53 25.17
N GLU A 1070 27.78 -29.99 24.01
CA GLU A 1070 28.62 -30.09 22.83
C GLU A 1070 28.36 -28.86 21.94
N LYS A 1071 29.43 -28.10 21.64
CA LYS A 1071 29.37 -27.02 20.66
C LYS A 1071 29.04 -27.64 19.30
N LEU A 1072 28.00 -27.13 18.63
CA LEU A 1072 27.70 -27.58 17.27
C LEU A 1072 28.87 -27.25 16.33
N PRO A 1073 29.22 -28.13 15.39
CA PRO A 1073 30.12 -27.80 14.30
C PRO A 1073 29.61 -26.55 13.58
N VAL A 1074 30.46 -25.52 13.57
CA VAL A 1074 30.22 -24.31 12.81
C VAL A 1074 30.73 -24.53 11.40
N ILE A 1075 29.84 -24.40 10.44
CA ILE A 1075 30.17 -24.24 9.02
C ILE A 1075 30.16 -22.75 8.77
N LYS A 1076 31.31 -22.21 8.34
CA LYS A 1076 31.35 -20.85 7.81
C LYS A 1076 30.69 -20.87 6.44
N VAL A 1077 29.49 -20.32 6.34
CA VAL A 1077 28.85 -20.06 5.05
C VAL A 1077 29.34 -18.71 4.59
N LYS A 1078 30.17 -18.71 3.54
CA LYS A 1078 30.66 -17.51 2.87
C LYS A 1078 29.91 -17.33 1.57
N ILE A 1079 29.13 -16.27 1.54
CA ILE A 1079 28.55 -15.74 0.33
C ILE A 1079 29.62 -14.83 -0.30
N VAL A 1080 30.05 -15.15 -1.52
CA VAL A 1080 31.10 -14.41 -2.24
C VAL A 1080 30.62 -13.93 -3.59
N ASP A 1081 31.10 -12.77 -4.04
CA ASP A 1081 30.83 -12.25 -5.38
C ASP A 1081 31.54 -13.08 -6.48
N GLU A 1082 31.29 -12.76 -7.76
CA GLU A 1082 31.98 -13.38 -8.90
C GLU A 1082 33.51 -13.22 -8.88
N ASN A 1083 34.05 -12.30 -8.06
CA ASN A 1083 35.48 -12.02 -7.87
C ASN A 1083 36.08 -12.70 -6.63
N SER A 1084 35.30 -13.50 -5.89
CA SER A 1084 35.67 -14.16 -4.62
C SER A 1084 35.89 -13.24 -3.42
N ASN A 1085 35.33 -12.02 -3.42
CA ASN A 1085 35.24 -11.16 -2.24
C ASN A 1085 34.08 -11.60 -1.34
N ILE A 1086 34.24 -11.53 -0.02
CA ILE A 1086 33.19 -11.95 0.93
C ILE A 1086 32.12 -10.86 1.06
N VAL A 1087 30.96 -11.13 0.46
CA VAL A 1087 29.74 -10.32 0.54
C VAL A 1087 29.13 -10.44 1.94
N TYR A 1088 28.86 -11.67 2.36
CA TYR A 1088 28.25 -12.01 3.65
C TYR A 1088 28.91 -13.28 4.19
N GLU A 1089 29.25 -13.31 5.48
CA GLU A 1089 29.73 -14.51 6.15
C GLU A 1089 28.90 -14.72 7.41
N TYR A 1090 28.29 -15.89 7.52
CA TYR A 1090 27.59 -16.31 8.72
C TYR A 1090 27.99 -17.73 9.12
N ASN A 1091 27.63 -18.10 10.35
CA ASN A 1091 27.95 -19.39 10.95
C ASN A 1091 26.68 -20.25 10.95
N GLU A 1092 26.65 -21.29 10.12
CA GLU A 1092 25.59 -22.30 10.16
C GLU A 1092 25.98 -23.44 11.12
N TYR A 1093 25.03 -23.96 11.90
CA TYR A 1093 25.32 -24.86 13.03
C TYR A 1093 24.79 -26.30 12.79
N ALA A 1094 25.61 -27.10 12.12
CA ALA A 1094 25.23 -28.42 11.64
C ALA A 1094 25.03 -29.47 12.77
N PRO A 1095 24.01 -30.35 12.68
CA PRO A 1095 23.91 -31.59 13.46
C PRO A 1095 25.08 -32.57 13.23
N TYR A 1096 25.22 -33.57 14.11
CA TYR A 1096 25.98 -34.78 13.83
C TYR A 1096 25.21 -35.72 12.89
N GLY A 1097 25.85 -36.21 11.84
CA GLY A 1097 25.22 -37.01 10.78
C GLY A 1097 25.30 -36.34 9.40
N GLU A 1098 24.51 -36.82 8.44
CA GLU A 1098 24.25 -36.10 7.19
C GLU A 1098 23.23 -34.99 7.47
N HIS A 1099 23.57 -33.77 7.08
CA HIS A 1099 22.72 -32.59 7.19
C HIS A 1099 22.75 -31.85 5.87
N GLU A 1100 21.59 -31.83 5.23
CA GLU A 1100 21.29 -30.98 4.08
C GLU A 1100 20.72 -29.66 4.62
N ALA A 1101 21.29 -28.56 4.15
CA ALA A 1101 20.85 -27.20 4.42
C ALA A 1101 21.02 -26.36 3.15
N GLU A 1102 20.19 -25.33 3.06
CA GLU A 1102 20.26 -24.29 2.02
C GLU A 1102 20.97 -23.08 2.62
N ALA A 1103 21.81 -22.41 1.84
CA ALA A 1103 22.47 -21.19 2.29
C ALA A 1103 21.50 -20.00 2.19
N ASP A 1104 21.27 -19.30 3.30
CA ASP A 1104 20.50 -18.05 3.32
C ASP A 1104 21.27 -16.99 2.51
N ILE A 1105 20.79 -16.74 1.29
CA ILE A 1105 21.34 -15.72 0.41
C ILE A 1105 20.84 -14.34 0.87
N PRO A 1106 21.72 -13.35 1.07
CA PRO A 1106 21.32 -11.99 1.40
C PRO A 1106 20.43 -11.40 0.31
N GLU A 1107 19.39 -10.69 0.73
CA GLU A 1107 18.45 -10.00 -0.14
C GLU A 1107 19.18 -9.01 -1.08
N GLY A 1108 18.86 -9.07 -2.38
CA GLY A 1108 19.58 -8.36 -3.45
C GLY A 1108 20.70 -9.17 -4.12
N TYR A 1109 20.86 -10.46 -3.79
CA TYR A 1109 21.82 -11.38 -4.41
C TYR A 1109 21.17 -12.72 -4.82
N THR A 1110 21.57 -13.27 -5.97
CA THR A 1110 21.16 -14.59 -6.49
C THR A 1110 22.33 -15.58 -6.47
N ALA A 1111 22.13 -16.79 -5.96
CA ALA A 1111 23.12 -17.87 -6.03
C ALA A 1111 23.40 -18.28 -7.50
N VAL A 1112 24.66 -18.24 -7.92
CA VAL A 1112 25.13 -18.76 -9.23
C VAL A 1112 25.99 -20.02 -9.11
N SER A 1113 26.28 -20.44 -7.88
CA SER A 1113 26.71 -21.80 -7.55
C SER A 1113 25.59 -22.54 -6.82
N ASP A 1114 25.77 -23.85 -6.61
CA ASP A 1114 24.87 -24.65 -5.76
C ASP A 1114 24.72 -23.99 -4.37
N GLU A 1115 23.48 -23.69 -3.98
CA GLU A 1115 23.10 -23.09 -2.70
C GLU A 1115 22.84 -24.15 -1.62
N ASN A 1116 22.60 -25.39 -2.06
CA ASN A 1116 22.36 -26.53 -1.19
C ASN A 1116 23.69 -27.20 -0.83
N PHE A 1117 23.90 -27.43 0.47
CA PHE A 1117 25.05 -28.19 0.96
C PHE A 1117 24.65 -29.34 1.86
N ALA A 1118 25.13 -30.52 1.51
CA ALA A 1118 25.14 -31.69 2.36
C ALA A 1118 26.48 -31.74 3.11
N VAL A 1119 26.46 -31.48 4.42
CA VAL A 1119 27.61 -31.79 5.28
C VAL A 1119 27.44 -33.18 5.89
N SER A 1120 28.52 -33.95 5.94
CA SER A 1120 28.59 -35.14 6.79
C SER A 1120 29.49 -34.85 7.98
N VAL A 1121 28.89 -34.75 9.16
CA VAL A 1121 29.59 -34.50 10.43
C VAL A 1121 29.78 -35.84 11.14
N THR A 1122 30.99 -36.39 11.03
CA THR A 1122 31.38 -37.69 11.60
C THR A 1122 32.41 -37.51 12.73
N ARG A 1123 32.77 -38.62 13.40
CA ARG A 1123 33.81 -38.63 14.43
C ARG A 1123 34.91 -39.62 14.09
N ASP A 1124 36.15 -39.24 14.37
CA ASP A 1124 37.33 -40.09 14.22
C ASP A 1124 37.44 -41.15 15.34
N GLU A 1125 38.42 -42.04 15.19
CA GLU A 1125 38.72 -43.14 16.13
C GLU A 1125 39.07 -42.66 17.56
N ASN A 1126 39.36 -41.37 17.74
CA ASN A 1126 39.73 -40.72 19.00
C ASN A 1126 38.62 -39.78 19.52
N GLY A 1127 37.45 -39.75 18.88
CA GLY A 1127 36.33 -38.89 19.23
C GLY A 1127 36.48 -37.43 18.77
N ARG A 1128 37.46 -37.11 17.91
CA ARG A 1128 37.56 -35.79 17.28
C ARG A 1128 36.56 -35.65 16.15
N LEU A 1129 36.07 -34.43 15.99
CA LEU A 1129 35.08 -34.05 15.01
C LEU A 1129 35.73 -33.96 13.62
N ILE A 1130 35.20 -34.71 12.65
CA ILE A 1130 35.56 -34.62 11.24
C ILE A 1130 34.31 -34.17 10.50
N SER A 1131 34.33 -32.93 10.01
CA SER A 1131 33.39 -32.45 9.02
C SER A 1131 34.06 -32.50 7.66
N ASP A 1132 33.37 -33.01 6.64
CA ASP A 1132 33.87 -32.98 5.26
C ASP A 1132 33.80 -31.57 4.64
N ILE A 1133 33.07 -30.64 5.26
CA ILE A 1133 32.99 -29.22 4.90
C ILE A 1133 33.20 -28.37 6.16
N SER A 1134 34.25 -27.54 6.18
CA SER A 1134 34.52 -26.58 7.27
C SER A 1134 34.13 -25.14 6.91
N GLU A 1135 33.98 -24.89 5.62
CA GLU A 1135 33.64 -23.62 5.01
C GLU A 1135 32.86 -23.97 3.74
N PHE A 1136 31.61 -23.54 3.65
CA PHE A 1136 30.79 -23.65 2.45
C PHE A 1136 30.81 -22.29 1.77
N VAL A 1137 31.05 -22.27 0.46
CA VAL A 1137 31.19 -21.03 -0.31
C VAL A 1137 30.14 -21.03 -1.40
N VAL A 1138 29.14 -20.16 -1.26
CA VAL A 1138 28.21 -19.88 -2.36
C VAL A 1138 28.75 -18.68 -3.12
N THR A 1139 29.01 -18.87 -4.41
CA THR A 1139 29.21 -17.74 -5.30
C THR A 1139 27.84 -17.20 -5.66
N VAL A 1140 27.57 -15.98 -5.23
CA VAL A 1140 26.42 -15.21 -5.67
C VAL A 1140 26.84 -14.29 -6.80
N LYS A 1141 25.91 -14.12 -7.73
CA LYS A 1141 25.87 -12.94 -8.57
C LYS A 1141 24.76 -12.05 -8.01
N ASN A 1142 24.86 -10.78 -8.31
CA ASN A 1142 24.35 -9.76 -7.44
C ASN A 1142 23.40 -8.88 -8.25
N ASP A 1143 22.19 -8.60 -7.77
CA ASP A 1143 21.02 -8.65 -8.66
C ASP A 1143 20.78 -7.44 -9.59
N SER A 1144 21.62 -6.40 -9.57
CA SER A 1144 21.21 -5.04 -9.98
C SER A 1144 22.09 -4.29 -11.00
N GLU A 1145 22.70 -4.97 -11.98
CA GLU A 1145 22.90 -4.35 -13.31
C GLU A 1145 22.69 -5.42 -14.42
N LYS A 1146 23.72 -5.89 -15.15
CA LYS A 1146 23.76 -7.23 -15.79
C LYS A 1146 25.17 -7.74 -16.16
N PRO A 1147 26.13 -6.87 -16.49
CA PRO A 1147 27.33 -6.76 -15.65
C PRO A 1147 26.85 -6.34 -14.24
N GLU A 1148 26.96 -7.16 -13.18
CA GLU A 1148 25.84 -7.32 -12.20
C GLU A 1148 26.29 -7.20 -10.72
N GLU A 1149 25.83 -6.16 -10.00
CA GLU A 1149 26.11 -5.79 -8.57
C GLU A 1149 24.80 -5.22 -7.90
N PRO A 1150 24.64 -4.93 -6.57
CA PRO A 1150 23.34 -4.97 -5.84
C PRO A 1150 22.54 -3.66 -5.78
N ASP A 1151 21.24 -3.80 -5.49
CA ASP A 1151 20.50 -2.97 -4.54
C ASP A 1151 19.87 -3.87 -3.47
N LYS A 1152 20.03 -3.46 -2.22
CA LYS A 1152 19.64 -4.23 -1.04
C LYS A 1152 18.30 -3.69 -0.50
N PRO A 1153 17.26 -4.51 -0.29
CA PRO A 1153 16.01 -4.03 0.27
C PRO A 1153 16.08 -3.54 1.72
N GLU A 1154 15.06 -2.75 2.09
CA GLU A 1154 14.98 -2.01 3.35
C GLU A 1154 14.56 -2.87 4.55
N LYS A 1155 15.54 -3.15 5.41
CA LYS A 1155 15.54 -2.76 6.83
C LYS A 1155 14.15 -2.53 7.52
N PRO A 1156 13.76 -3.34 8.52
CA PRO A 1156 12.61 -3.06 9.39
C PRO A 1156 12.81 -1.89 10.37
N GLU A 1157 11.68 -1.34 10.81
CA GLU A 1157 11.52 -0.06 11.51
C GLU A 1157 12.10 0.09 12.95
N GLU A 1158 11.84 1.29 13.48
CA GLU A 1158 12.10 1.89 14.78
C GLU A 1158 11.97 0.96 16.02
N PRO A 1159 12.41 1.43 17.21
CA PRO A 1159 11.39 2.03 18.06
C PRO A 1159 11.82 3.26 18.87
N ALA A 1160 10.91 4.23 18.89
CA ALA A 1160 10.38 4.89 20.09
C ALA A 1160 11.32 5.71 21.02
N LYS A 1161 11.18 7.03 20.88
CA LYS A 1161 10.54 7.92 21.89
C LYS A 1161 11.11 7.95 23.33
N PRO A 1162 11.74 9.07 23.72
CA PRO A 1162 11.76 9.55 25.10
C PRO A 1162 10.72 10.65 25.37
N GLU A 1163 9.66 10.25 26.06
CA GLU A 1163 8.91 10.94 27.13
C GLU A 1163 8.28 12.34 26.99
N GLU A 1164 7.08 12.44 27.57
CA GLU A 1164 6.15 13.58 27.56
C GLU A 1164 6.61 14.77 28.43
N PRO A 1165 6.43 16.02 27.95
CA PRO A 1165 6.24 17.17 28.84
C PRO A 1165 4.79 17.22 29.37
N ALA A 1166 4.67 17.64 30.63
CA ALA A 1166 3.49 17.45 31.47
C ALA A 1166 2.11 17.95 30.96
N LYS A 1167 1.10 17.15 31.32
CA LYS A 1167 -0.36 17.31 31.17
C LYS A 1167 -0.93 18.74 31.42
N PRO A 1168 -1.61 19.35 30.43
CA PRO A 1168 -2.49 20.51 30.62
C PRO A 1168 -3.81 20.15 31.33
N GLU A 1169 -4.40 21.11 32.03
CA GLU A 1169 -5.66 20.95 32.78
C GLU A 1169 -6.91 20.91 31.88
N GLU A 1170 -8.01 20.32 32.36
CA GLU A 1170 -9.28 20.22 31.64
C GLU A 1170 -9.88 21.59 31.26
N PRO A 1171 -10.29 21.82 29.99
CA PRO A 1171 -11.03 23.02 29.62
C PRO A 1171 -12.46 22.98 30.19
N ALA A 1172 -12.92 24.12 30.70
CA ALA A 1172 -14.26 24.27 31.23
C ALA A 1172 -15.35 24.12 30.13
N LYS A 1173 -16.49 23.55 30.53
CA LYS A 1173 -17.66 23.27 29.69
C LYS A 1173 -18.20 24.53 28.98
N PRO A 1174 -18.60 24.47 27.69
CA PRO A 1174 -19.10 25.65 26.96
C PRO A 1174 -20.41 26.22 27.55
N GLU A 1175 -20.52 27.55 27.60
CA GLU A 1175 -21.80 28.23 27.82
C GLU A 1175 -22.63 28.27 26.52
N GLN A 1176 -23.96 28.30 26.65
CA GLN A 1176 -24.89 28.31 25.51
C GLN A 1176 -24.84 29.63 24.72
N PRO A 1177 -25.02 29.60 23.39
CA PRO A 1177 -25.13 30.82 22.58
C PRO A 1177 -26.33 31.68 23.00
N ALA A 1178 -26.12 32.99 23.10
CA ALA A 1178 -27.20 33.95 23.25
C ALA A 1178 -28.06 34.03 21.97
N LYS A 1179 -29.37 34.20 22.17
CA LYS A 1179 -30.41 34.17 21.14
C LYS A 1179 -30.31 35.36 20.17
N PRO A 1180 -30.52 35.20 18.84
CA PRO A 1180 -30.55 36.31 17.90
C PRO A 1180 -31.74 37.26 18.14
N GLU A 1181 -31.51 38.57 18.03
CA GLU A 1181 -32.59 39.56 17.96
C GLU A 1181 -33.15 39.70 16.53
N ASN A 1182 -34.46 39.88 16.42
CA ASN A 1182 -35.16 39.99 15.13
C ASN A 1182 -35.10 41.41 14.53
N PRO A 1183 -35.11 41.56 13.20
CA PRO A 1183 -34.87 42.82 12.52
C PRO A 1183 -36.03 43.82 12.62
N ALA A 1184 -35.70 45.12 12.59
CA ALA A 1184 -36.68 46.21 12.50
C ALA A 1184 -37.25 46.37 11.08
N LYS A 1185 -38.55 46.64 10.98
CA LYS A 1185 -39.28 46.88 9.71
C LYS A 1185 -39.07 48.32 9.18
N PRO A 1186 -39.26 48.56 7.86
CA PRO A 1186 -38.83 49.79 7.19
C PRO A 1186 -39.89 50.91 7.16
N GLU A 1187 -39.43 52.11 6.82
CA GLU A 1187 -40.28 53.26 6.48
C GLU A 1187 -40.40 53.46 4.95
N GLN A 1188 -41.59 53.85 4.52
CA GLN A 1188 -41.97 54.47 3.23
C GLN A 1188 -42.51 55.90 3.55
N PRO A 1189 -42.75 56.84 2.60
CA PRO A 1189 -42.94 56.68 1.14
C PRO A 1189 -42.31 57.79 0.25
N VAL A 1190 -42.57 57.79 -1.07
CA VAL A 1190 -43.38 58.83 -1.81
C VAL A 1190 -43.31 58.63 -3.34
N GLU A 1191 -44.50 58.69 -3.97
CA GLU A 1191 -44.84 58.65 -5.42
C GLU A 1191 -45.02 60.11 -6.00
N PRO A 1192 -45.49 60.34 -7.24
CA PRO A 1192 -45.20 59.78 -8.58
C PRO A 1192 -44.98 60.91 -9.64
N ASP A 1193 -44.83 60.62 -10.95
CA ASP A 1193 -45.83 61.01 -11.98
C ASP A 1193 -45.55 60.55 -13.45
N LYS A 1194 -46.60 60.68 -14.29
CA LYS A 1194 -46.86 60.12 -15.65
C LYS A 1194 -46.80 61.21 -16.76
N PRO A 1195 -47.26 61.06 -18.05
CA PRO A 1195 -47.43 59.90 -18.98
C PRO A 1195 -47.07 60.21 -20.50
N THR A 1196 -47.55 59.34 -21.42
CA THR A 1196 -47.99 59.56 -22.85
C THR A 1196 -47.03 59.44 -24.07
N ASN A 1197 -47.12 58.29 -24.78
CA ASN A 1197 -47.73 58.01 -26.13
C ASN A 1197 -47.78 59.14 -27.22
N PRO A 1198 -47.95 58.88 -28.56
CA PRO A 1198 -48.15 57.59 -29.27
C PRO A 1198 -47.50 57.43 -30.70
N ASN A 1199 -47.89 56.35 -31.40
CA ASN A 1199 -48.30 56.28 -32.84
C ASN A 1199 -47.39 55.77 -34.00
N THR A 1200 -48.01 54.83 -34.75
CA THR A 1200 -48.11 54.68 -36.24
C THR A 1200 -46.99 54.05 -37.12
N SER A 1201 -47.25 52.78 -37.51
CA SER A 1201 -47.38 52.24 -38.89
C SER A 1201 -46.26 52.31 -39.94
N GLY A 1202 -46.02 51.20 -40.65
CA GLY A 1202 -45.49 51.22 -42.02
C GLY A 1202 -44.76 49.96 -42.54
N ASP A 1203 -45.50 48.97 -43.04
CA ASP A 1203 -45.25 48.17 -44.26
C ASP A 1203 -43.84 47.58 -44.58
N ILE A 1204 -43.64 46.29 -44.25
CA ILE A 1204 -43.61 45.12 -45.18
C ILE A 1204 -43.17 45.44 -46.64
N PRO A 1205 -42.14 44.78 -47.24
CA PRO A 1205 -42.32 43.38 -47.64
C PRO A 1205 -41.15 42.36 -47.63
N PHE A 1206 -41.59 41.10 -47.59
CA PHE A 1206 -40.90 39.82 -47.75
C PHE A 1206 -40.32 39.54 -49.15
N ALA A 1207 -39.24 38.74 -49.19
CA ALA A 1207 -39.01 37.59 -50.09
C ALA A 1207 -37.84 36.76 -49.50
N VAL A 1208 -37.98 35.55 -48.93
CA VAL A 1208 -38.47 34.23 -49.41
C VAL A 1208 -37.41 33.41 -50.19
N ALA A 1209 -37.03 32.27 -49.59
CA ALA A 1209 -36.37 31.06 -50.14
C ALA A 1209 -34.94 31.23 -50.74
N ALA A 1210 -33.95 30.33 -50.54
CA ALA A 1210 -33.99 28.89 -50.25
C ALA A 1210 -32.63 28.39 -49.69
N ALA A 1211 -32.64 27.23 -49.02
CA ALA A 1211 -31.46 26.36 -48.86
C ALA A 1211 -31.12 25.63 -50.20
N PRO A 1212 -30.02 24.85 -50.37
CA PRO A 1212 -29.16 24.26 -49.33
C PRO A 1212 -27.64 24.08 -49.68
N VAL A 1213 -26.94 23.29 -48.85
CA VAL A 1213 -25.70 22.50 -49.12
C VAL A 1213 -24.33 23.21 -49.22
N VAL A 1214 -23.52 22.96 -48.17
CA VAL A 1214 -22.07 22.58 -48.14
C VAL A 1214 -21.04 23.33 -49.01
N ALA A 1215 -20.03 23.91 -48.34
CA ALA A 1215 -18.61 23.73 -48.69
C ALA A 1215 -17.67 24.17 -47.53
N VAL A 1216 -16.97 23.23 -46.90
CA VAL A 1216 -15.74 23.52 -46.16
C VAL A 1216 -14.62 23.71 -47.19
N ALA A 1217 -13.83 24.78 -47.07
CA ALA A 1217 -12.72 25.04 -47.99
C ALA A 1217 -11.46 25.49 -47.22
N VAL A 1218 -10.49 24.59 -47.16
CA VAL A 1218 -9.10 24.87 -46.79
C VAL A 1218 -8.50 25.89 -47.76
N MET A 1219 -7.74 26.86 -47.25
CA MET A 1219 -6.94 27.79 -48.06
C MET A 1219 -5.51 27.89 -47.52
N ILE A 1220 -4.63 27.10 -48.11
CA ILE A 1220 -3.18 27.37 -48.12
C ILE A 1220 -2.93 28.61 -48.97
N SER A 1221 -2.12 29.56 -48.51
CA SER A 1221 -1.59 30.64 -49.34
C SER A 1221 -0.06 30.61 -49.39
N THR A 1222 0.49 30.31 -50.56
CA THR A 1222 1.92 30.31 -50.86
C THR A 1222 2.40 31.66 -51.41
N VAL A 1223 3.62 32.07 -51.06
CA VAL A 1223 4.34 33.15 -51.75
C VAL A 1223 5.50 32.56 -52.56
N THR A 1224 5.64 33.02 -53.80
CA THR A 1224 6.49 32.39 -54.82
C THR A 1224 7.89 33.00 -54.92
N ALA A 1225 8.91 32.15 -55.11
CA ALA A 1225 10.15 32.55 -55.78
C ALA A 1225 10.71 31.43 -56.69
N ARG A 1226 10.64 31.68 -58.00
CA ARG A 1226 11.34 30.96 -59.09
C ARG A 1226 12.87 31.21 -58.97
N LYS A 1227 13.83 30.42 -59.49
CA LYS A 1227 13.80 29.38 -60.56
C LYS A 1227 15.17 28.63 -60.69
N ARG A 1228 15.09 27.33 -61.01
CA ARG A 1228 15.87 26.58 -62.03
C ARG A 1228 17.36 26.20 -61.85
N LYS A 1229 17.55 24.89 -62.15
CA LYS A 1229 18.75 24.15 -62.59
C LYS A 1229 19.76 23.85 -61.48
N LYS A 1230 20.21 22.61 -61.32
CA LYS A 1230 20.30 21.56 -62.35
C LYS A 1230 19.63 20.25 -61.92
#